data_AF-A0A7Y3C7C4-F1
#
_entry.id   AF-A0A7Y3C7C4-F1
#
_cell.length_a   1.000
_cell.length_b   1.000
_cell.length_c   1.000
_cell.angle_alpha   90.00
_cell.angle_beta   90.00
_cell.angle_gamma   90.00
#
_symmetry.space_group_name_H-M   'P 1'
#
loop_
_entity.id
_entity.type
_entity.pdbx_description
1 polymer ?
#
loop_
_entity_poly.entity_id
_entity_poly.type
_entity_poly.pdbx_seq_one_letter_code
_entity_poly.pdbx_strand_id
1 'polypeptide(L)'
;MKTNFKHLIILSLFALFTFTSCQNEVIEVTDNSEETIAPNSAVANLMRSTASNDGSVDDVLDSANCISVNLPVTIIVNNITITINTLEDLEIIQELFDEYGDDEDVLEFLFPITIILNDYTPIVIENYEQLQNFIDECTDDNDVIECVDFVYPISFSIYNSDFQIIDTVIIENDEALYDFLEELENNPNGGAILASLNFPVSLVYANGDIVEVNSNQELEAAINAAEVECDDIVDVCHADEVAMYLTDCFWRIAAYNNDNNLDDYELYFGEDGLLTIIAGNNVVYNGNWSLDETDAGLVLVLDTDWQDLNGNWLIVDCDDDRFELIQETTGAIAEVVIERECENDLPCSAQEVNYNLQECVWYYGTNLLNNVVAEHFTFTTNGVVIITNTASNETYTGMYDVVLTDAGVFLVLDLPEPYSVLNHEWKVVECADHFFHLISGDNYLLLEQECQNEFDCPDLQANVGDDCETASGTIGFINENCECQENDTQFDCPDLQANVGDDCETANGTIGFINENCECQENNTQFDCPDLQANIGDDCQTANGTLGFVNENCECQEDDTQFDCPDYQANVGDPCENPNGVSGFLNENCECVVDNDPFECFGNYALTVCDDDVIDGFAAFDLNLIFANCPEDNVQYNFYLTISDAEAQVNPLSSPYTNVSNPQTIYSRVSLAGDPNVFELYEHQLIVEDCGQDACTEQDVNNILMECDWIPVSVNGSNDFNTVHMTFGPNQDLVIEGNGEVETGTWNTAGNPPDGVYILISGFNSQFQVFIGEWLVAECSNTELVLINNANDNQIILQRECN
;
A
#
# COMPACT_ATOMS: atom_id res chain seq x y z
N MET A 1 -17.93 18.73 104.52
CA MET A 1 -18.36 17.64 103.61
C MET A 1 -18.65 18.16 102.19
N LYS A 2 -17.79 19.00 101.59
CA LYS A 2 -18.00 19.56 100.24
C LYS A 2 -16.86 19.31 99.25
N THR A 3 -15.74 18.74 99.70
CA THR A 3 -14.54 18.49 98.89
C THR A 3 -14.47 17.06 98.33
N ASN A 4 -15.13 16.07 98.94
CA ASN A 4 -15.07 14.68 98.50
C ASN A 4 -16.06 14.32 97.36
N PHE A 5 -17.04 15.19 97.07
CA PHE A 5 -18.02 14.93 96.00
C PHE A 5 -17.47 15.25 94.60
N LYS A 6 -16.56 16.25 94.49
CA LYS A 6 -15.91 16.59 93.22
C LYS A 6 -14.92 15.51 92.77
N HIS A 7 -14.21 14.88 93.69
CA HIS A 7 -13.28 13.79 93.35
C HIS A 7 -14.03 12.51 92.96
N LEU A 8 -15.21 12.26 93.53
CA LEU A 8 -16.06 11.13 93.13
C LEU A 8 -16.60 11.31 91.70
N ILE A 9 -16.98 12.53 91.32
CA ILE A 9 -17.46 12.85 89.96
C ILE A 9 -16.32 12.75 88.94
N ILE A 10 -15.11 13.21 89.29
CA ILE A 10 -13.94 13.12 88.41
C ILE A 10 -13.49 11.65 88.26
N LEU A 11 -13.56 10.84 89.32
CA LEU A 11 -13.27 9.40 89.22
C LEU A 11 -14.33 8.65 88.39
N SER A 12 -15.61 9.02 88.48
CA SER A 12 -16.67 8.44 87.66
C SER A 12 -16.61 8.91 86.19
N LEU A 13 -16.11 10.12 85.93
CA LEU A 13 -15.87 10.61 84.57
C LEU A 13 -14.68 9.87 83.95
N PHE A 14 -13.60 9.64 84.70
CA PHE A 14 -12.41 8.92 84.23
C PHE A 14 -12.71 7.42 84.01
N ALA A 15 -13.58 6.81 84.84
CA ALA A 15 -14.06 5.45 84.63
C ALA A 15 -15.03 5.30 83.45
N LEU A 16 -15.65 6.40 82.98
CA LEU A 16 -16.47 6.41 81.76
C LEU A 16 -15.60 6.48 80.49
N PHE A 17 -14.37 6.99 80.58
CA PHE A 17 -13.40 7.04 79.48
C PHE A 17 -12.55 5.76 79.33
N THR A 18 -12.68 4.78 80.23
CA THR A 18 -11.99 3.48 80.13
C THR A 18 -12.81 2.40 79.41
N PHE A 19 -13.93 2.77 78.78
CA PHE A 19 -14.75 1.88 77.94
C PHE A 19 -14.74 2.33 76.46
N THR A 20 -13.67 2.98 75.98
CA THR A 20 -13.45 3.07 74.54
C THR A 20 -13.04 1.69 74.05
N SER A 21 -14.05 0.97 73.60
CA SER A 21 -13.99 -0.17 72.70
C SER A 21 -12.83 0.00 71.71
N CYS A 22 -11.83 -0.87 71.78
CA CYS A 22 -11.26 -1.35 70.52
C CYS A 22 -12.35 -2.25 69.96
N GLN A 23 -13.22 -1.74 69.08
CA GLN A 23 -13.88 -2.66 68.17
C GLN A 23 -12.73 -3.27 67.38
N ASN A 24 -12.50 -4.58 67.53
CA ASN A 24 -11.93 -5.30 66.41
C ASN A 24 -13.03 -5.24 65.35
N GLU A 25 -12.85 -4.41 64.34
CA GLU A 25 -13.55 -4.60 63.07
C GLU A 25 -13.10 -5.97 62.57
N VAL A 26 -13.86 -6.99 62.92
CA VAL A 26 -13.90 -8.20 62.11
C VAL A 26 -14.72 -7.79 60.91
N ILE A 27 -14.05 -7.50 59.81
CA ILE A 27 -14.69 -7.50 58.49
C ILE A 27 -15.14 -8.95 58.31
N GLU A 28 -16.44 -9.22 58.49
CA GLU A 28 -17.02 -10.45 57.98
C GLU A 28 -16.98 -10.32 56.46
N VAL A 29 -15.94 -10.89 55.86
CA VAL A 29 -15.89 -11.15 54.41
C VAL A 29 -16.95 -12.21 54.17
N THR A 30 -18.13 -11.78 53.75
CA THR A 30 -19.04 -12.66 53.04
C THR A 30 -18.39 -12.90 51.69
N ASP A 31 -17.75 -14.06 51.56
CA ASP A 31 -17.24 -14.58 50.29
C ASP A 31 -18.44 -14.72 49.35
N ASN A 32 -18.74 -13.66 48.59
CA ASN A 32 -19.72 -13.76 47.52
C ASN A 32 -18.96 -14.34 46.34
N SER A 33 -18.84 -15.66 46.33
CA SER A 33 -18.08 -16.43 45.34
C SER A 33 -18.55 -16.20 43.90
N GLU A 34 -19.67 -15.51 43.69
CA GLU A 34 -20.20 -15.11 42.39
C GLU A 34 -19.53 -13.84 41.83
N GLU A 35 -19.01 -12.95 42.69
CA GLU A 35 -18.43 -11.64 42.29
C GLU A 35 -16.89 -11.61 42.34
N THR A 36 -16.27 -12.63 42.93
CA THR A 36 -14.81 -12.71 43.08
C THR A 36 -14.20 -13.35 41.83
N ILE A 37 -13.24 -12.66 41.21
CA ILE A 37 -12.44 -13.18 40.12
C ILE A 37 -11.27 -13.95 40.74
N ALA A 38 -11.40 -15.28 40.75
CA ALA A 38 -10.36 -16.16 41.24
C ALA A 38 -9.33 -16.43 40.13
N PRO A 39 -8.05 -16.67 40.48
CA PRO A 39 -7.06 -17.13 39.53
C PRO A 39 -7.55 -18.38 38.78
N ASN A 40 -7.38 -18.42 37.46
CA ASN A 40 -7.82 -19.52 36.59
C ASN A 40 -9.32 -19.84 36.67
N SER A 41 -10.15 -18.84 37.02
CA SER A 41 -11.60 -18.94 36.83
C SER A 41 -11.95 -18.77 35.35
N ALA A 42 -13.12 -19.28 34.94
CA ALA A 42 -13.57 -19.16 33.54
C ALA A 42 -13.59 -17.70 33.08
N VAL A 43 -14.15 -16.80 33.90
CA VAL A 43 -14.16 -15.36 33.62
C VAL A 43 -12.74 -14.75 33.57
N ALA A 44 -11.81 -15.16 34.45
CA ALA A 44 -10.44 -14.64 34.40
C ALA A 44 -9.69 -15.07 33.13
N ASN A 45 -9.93 -16.30 32.66
CA ASN A 45 -9.36 -16.79 31.42
C ASN A 45 -9.95 -16.07 30.22
N LEU A 46 -11.27 -15.93 30.14
CA LEU A 46 -11.94 -15.18 29.08
C LEU A 46 -11.44 -13.74 29.02
N MET A 47 -11.38 -13.05 30.17
CA MET A 47 -10.87 -11.68 30.23
C MET A 47 -9.41 -11.57 29.78
N ARG A 48 -8.59 -12.60 30.01
CA ARG A 48 -7.19 -12.62 29.56
C ARG A 48 -7.11 -12.88 28.05
N SER A 49 -7.89 -13.82 27.54
CA SER A 49 -7.97 -14.12 26.11
C SER A 49 -8.47 -12.93 25.28
N THR A 50 -9.48 -12.23 25.78
CA THR A 50 -9.99 -10.97 25.21
C THR A 50 -8.98 -9.82 25.26
N ALA A 51 -8.08 -9.81 26.24
CA ALA A 51 -7.09 -8.74 26.41
C ALA A 51 -5.68 -9.17 25.98
N SER A 52 -5.55 -10.25 25.23
CA SER A 52 -4.25 -10.69 24.70
C SER A 52 -3.87 -9.82 23.50
N ASN A 53 -2.57 -9.66 23.24
CA ASN A 53 -2.16 -9.10 21.94
C ASN A 53 -2.56 -10.11 20.87
N ASP A 54 -3.41 -9.72 19.93
CA ASP A 54 -3.86 -10.62 18.89
C ASP A 54 -2.80 -10.79 17.82
N GLY A 55 -2.13 -9.72 17.39
CA GLY A 55 -1.09 -9.77 16.36
C GLY A 55 -1.53 -9.15 15.03
N SER A 56 -2.82 -9.29 14.70
CA SER A 56 -3.40 -9.01 13.38
C SER A 56 -3.22 -7.58 12.83
N VAL A 57 -2.98 -6.60 13.71
CA VAL A 57 -2.97 -5.17 13.36
C VAL A 57 -1.87 -4.76 12.38
N ASP A 58 -0.85 -5.59 12.21
CA ASP A 58 0.30 -5.31 11.35
C ASP A 58 0.75 -6.49 10.49
N ASP A 59 -0.18 -7.38 10.14
CA ASP A 59 0.05 -8.53 9.25
C ASP A 59 0.69 -8.17 7.91
N VAL A 60 0.50 -6.93 7.43
CA VAL A 60 1.17 -6.41 6.23
C VAL A 60 2.70 -6.41 6.35
N LEU A 61 3.24 -6.34 7.58
CA LEU A 61 4.67 -6.30 7.83
C LEU A 61 5.30 -7.69 7.88
N ASP A 62 4.68 -8.65 8.55
CA ASP A 62 5.30 -9.95 8.86
C ASP A 62 4.48 -11.18 8.43
N SER A 63 3.27 -10.97 7.92
CA SER A 63 2.33 -12.01 7.49
C SER A 63 2.00 -13.03 8.59
N ALA A 64 1.95 -12.58 9.85
CA ALA A 64 1.65 -13.45 10.99
C ALA A 64 0.65 -12.83 11.98
N ASN A 65 -0.57 -13.38 11.97
CA ASN A 65 -1.70 -12.94 12.78
C ASN A 65 -1.57 -13.09 14.31
N CYS A 66 -0.46 -13.59 14.83
CA CYS A 66 -0.28 -13.92 16.26
C CYS A 66 0.96 -13.28 16.90
N ILE A 67 1.61 -12.34 16.20
CA ILE A 67 2.70 -11.52 16.72
C ILE A 67 2.53 -10.12 16.16
N SER A 68 3.05 -9.10 16.84
CA SER A 68 3.09 -7.74 16.30
C SER A 68 4.51 -7.21 16.24
N VAL A 69 4.83 -6.41 15.24
CA VAL A 69 6.08 -5.67 15.14
C VAL A 69 6.01 -4.40 15.97
N ASN A 70 6.92 -4.28 16.94
CA ASN A 70 7.02 -3.09 17.77
C ASN A 70 7.60 -1.90 16.98
N LEU A 71 6.73 -0.95 16.66
CA LEU A 71 7.07 0.29 15.97
C LEU A 71 7.92 1.26 16.85
N PRO A 72 8.79 2.10 16.27
CA PRO A 72 9.05 2.22 14.83
C PRO A 72 9.91 1.09 14.26
N VAL A 73 9.68 0.73 13.00
CA VAL A 73 10.48 -0.25 12.24
C VAL A 73 10.88 0.32 10.88
N THR A 74 12.08 -0.04 10.40
CA THR A 74 12.54 0.35 9.06
C THR A 74 12.48 -0.86 8.13
N ILE A 75 11.84 -0.67 6.98
CA ILE A 75 11.66 -1.68 5.95
C ILE A 75 12.14 -1.14 4.60
N ILE A 76 12.38 -2.04 3.67
CA ILE A 76 12.62 -1.76 2.26
C ILE A 76 11.45 -2.34 1.50
N VAL A 77 10.73 -1.50 0.76
CA VAL A 77 9.64 -1.88 -0.14
C VAL A 77 10.04 -1.43 -1.54
N ASN A 78 10.14 -2.35 -2.50
CA ASN A 78 10.52 -2.08 -3.90
C ASN A 78 11.78 -1.17 -4.02
N ASN A 79 12.81 -1.50 -3.23
CA ASN A 79 14.09 -0.76 -3.10
C ASN A 79 13.99 0.63 -2.45
N ILE A 80 12.83 1.04 -1.93
CA ILE A 80 12.62 2.27 -1.18
C ILE A 80 12.70 1.97 0.32
N THR A 81 13.64 2.60 1.01
CA THR A 81 13.74 2.49 2.47
C THR A 81 12.75 3.44 3.15
N ILE A 82 11.79 2.89 3.88
CA ILE A 82 10.79 3.63 4.64
C ILE A 82 10.84 3.26 6.12
N THR A 83 10.43 4.17 7.00
CA THR A 83 10.32 3.91 8.44
C THR A 83 8.87 4.08 8.86
N ILE A 84 8.27 2.99 9.30
CA ILE A 84 6.92 2.93 9.86
C ILE A 84 7.02 3.33 11.33
N ASN A 85 6.43 4.46 11.72
CA ASN A 85 6.45 4.98 13.08
C ASN A 85 5.17 4.71 13.86
N THR A 86 4.05 4.63 13.14
CA THR A 86 2.70 4.40 13.68
C THR A 86 1.96 3.36 12.83
N LEU A 87 0.85 2.84 13.34
CA LEU A 87 -0.01 1.94 12.55
C LEU A 87 -0.65 2.65 11.34
N GLU A 88 -0.86 3.97 11.41
CA GLU A 88 -1.33 4.77 10.27
C GLU A 88 -0.32 4.78 9.12
N ASP A 89 0.98 4.68 9.42
CA ASP A 89 2.04 4.64 8.39
C ASP A 89 2.00 3.33 7.57
N LEU A 90 1.22 2.32 7.97
CA LEU A 90 1.07 1.06 7.21
C LEU A 90 0.35 1.27 5.87
N GLU A 91 -0.51 2.28 5.75
CA GLU A 91 -1.18 2.64 4.49
C GLU A 91 -0.17 2.99 3.38
N ILE A 92 1.01 3.51 3.76
CA ILE A 92 2.10 3.84 2.82
C ILE A 92 2.61 2.58 2.10
N ILE A 93 2.59 1.42 2.76
CA ILE A 93 3.05 0.17 2.16
C ILE A 93 2.11 -0.22 1.01
N GLN A 94 0.81 -0.08 1.23
CA GLN A 94 -0.21 -0.39 0.23
C GLN A 94 -0.16 0.60 -0.95
N GLU A 95 0.07 1.89 -0.70
CA GLU A 95 0.28 2.87 -1.77
C GLU A 95 1.53 2.57 -2.62
N LEU A 96 2.58 1.98 -2.03
CA LEU A 96 3.80 1.60 -2.74
C LEU A 96 3.60 0.33 -3.57
N PHE A 97 2.87 -0.64 -3.05
CA PHE A 97 2.48 -1.85 -3.80
C PHE A 97 1.53 -1.51 -4.96
N ASP A 98 0.61 -0.55 -4.76
CA ASP A 98 -0.32 -0.11 -5.79
C ASP A 98 0.29 0.87 -6.82
N GLU A 99 1.56 1.30 -6.65
CA GLU A 99 2.20 2.31 -7.53
C GLU A 99 2.43 1.75 -8.94
N TYR A 100 2.74 0.46 -9.06
CA TYR A 100 2.98 -0.23 -10.33
C TYR A 100 2.30 -1.61 -10.33
N GLY A 101 1.26 -1.84 -11.14
CA GLY A 101 0.55 -3.13 -11.13
C GLY A 101 1.32 -4.35 -11.69
N ASP A 102 2.61 -4.18 -12.04
CA ASP A 102 3.44 -5.17 -12.75
C ASP A 102 4.81 -5.43 -12.06
N ASP A 103 5.07 -4.89 -10.85
CA ASP A 103 6.31 -5.20 -10.10
C ASP A 103 6.13 -6.34 -9.08
N GLU A 104 7.24 -7.03 -8.75
CA GLU A 104 7.23 -7.95 -7.62
C GLU A 104 7.37 -7.12 -6.35
N ASP A 105 6.27 -7.02 -5.61
CA ASP A 105 6.23 -6.38 -4.31
C ASP A 105 7.03 -7.18 -3.28
N VAL A 106 8.20 -6.64 -2.92
CA VAL A 106 9.09 -7.27 -1.94
C VAL A 106 9.27 -6.35 -0.74
N LEU A 107 8.87 -6.83 0.43
CA LEU A 107 9.11 -6.20 1.72
C LEU A 107 10.28 -6.89 2.44
N GLU A 108 11.32 -6.12 2.78
CA GLU A 108 12.45 -6.58 3.57
C GLU A 108 12.63 -5.75 4.85
N PHE A 109 12.78 -6.40 6.00
CA PHE A 109 13.11 -5.72 7.25
C PHE A 109 14.59 -5.36 7.36
N LEU A 110 14.87 -4.16 7.86
CA LEU A 110 16.20 -3.82 8.37
C LEU A 110 16.35 -4.26 9.83
N PHE A 111 16.97 -5.43 10.02
CA PHE A 111 17.24 -5.99 11.34
C PHE A 111 18.32 -5.20 12.12
N PRO A 112 18.26 -5.19 13.46
CA PRO A 112 17.32 -5.93 14.30
C PRO A 112 15.97 -5.23 14.48
N ILE A 113 14.90 -6.03 14.54
CA ILE A 113 13.53 -5.58 14.86
C ILE A 113 13.09 -6.13 16.22
N THR A 114 12.00 -5.64 16.79
CA THR A 114 11.40 -6.20 17.99
C THR A 114 9.98 -6.64 17.67
N ILE A 115 9.62 -7.87 17.99
CA ILE A 115 8.24 -8.37 17.93
C ILE A 115 7.64 -8.44 19.34
N ILE A 116 6.32 -8.41 19.45
CA ILE A 116 5.52 -8.53 20.66
C ILE A 116 4.67 -9.79 20.52
N LEU A 117 4.77 -10.70 21.48
CA LEU A 117 3.97 -11.93 21.52
C LEU A 117 2.58 -11.68 22.15
N ASN A 118 1.69 -12.66 22.09
CA ASN A 118 0.33 -12.60 22.69
C ASN A 118 0.31 -12.24 24.18
N ASP A 119 1.39 -12.55 24.90
CA ASP A 119 1.56 -12.23 26.32
C ASP A 119 2.26 -10.87 26.57
N TYR A 120 2.30 -10.00 25.56
CA TYR A 120 3.01 -8.72 25.53
C TYR A 120 4.52 -8.81 25.75
N THR A 121 5.13 -10.01 25.70
CA THR A 121 6.58 -10.14 25.83
C THR A 121 7.29 -9.61 24.58
N PRO A 122 8.19 -8.61 24.70
CA PRO A 122 8.98 -8.14 23.58
C PRO A 122 10.18 -9.05 23.32
N ILE A 123 10.38 -9.46 22.07
CA ILE A 123 11.50 -10.29 21.61
C ILE A 123 12.27 -9.55 20.51
N VAL A 124 13.59 -9.42 20.69
CA VAL A 124 14.47 -8.86 19.66
C VAL A 124 14.82 -9.93 18.64
N ILE A 125 14.58 -9.63 17.37
CA ILE A 125 14.83 -10.47 16.21
C ILE A 125 16.04 -9.90 15.44
N GLU A 126 17.07 -10.72 15.28
CA GLU A 126 18.37 -10.29 14.74
C GLU A 126 18.50 -10.51 13.23
N ASN A 127 17.60 -11.28 12.61
CA ASN A 127 17.60 -11.59 11.18
C ASN A 127 16.30 -12.29 10.75
N TYR A 128 16.10 -12.36 9.43
CA TYR A 128 14.93 -12.97 8.80
C TYR A 128 14.70 -14.44 9.20
N GLU A 129 15.75 -15.26 9.32
CA GLU A 129 15.60 -16.67 9.75
C GLU A 129 15.00 -16.76 11.16
N GLN A 130 15.35 -15.86 12.08
CA GLN A 130 14.73 -15.82 13.40
C GLN A 130 13.26 -15.41 13.33
N LEU A 131 12.93 -14.39 12.53
CA LEU A 131 11.55 -13.95 12.33
C LEU A 131 10.67 -15.09 11.78
N GLN A 132 11.14 -15.75 10.72
CA GLN A 132 10.45 -16.86 10.09
C GLN A 132 10.18 -18.04 11.04
N ASN A 133 11.05 -18.30 12.02
CA ASN A 133 10.75 -19.33 13.03
C ASN A 133 9.58 -18.96 13.94
N PHE A 134 9.37 -17.66 14.23
CA PHE A 134 8.22 -17.20 15.00
C PHE A 134 6.94 -17.23 14.16
N ILE A 135 7.02 -16.83 12.88
CA ILE A 135 5.93 -16.93 11.91
C ILE A 135 5.53 -18.40 11.68
N ASP A 136 6.48 -19.32 11.48
CA ASP A 136 6.20 -20.76 11.33
C ASP A 136 5.59 -21.40 12.61
N GLU A 137 5.92 -20.85 13.79
CA GLU A 137 5.34 -21.25 15.07
C GLU A 137 4.00 -20.56 15.35
N CYS A 138 3.65 -19.56 14.54
CA CYS A 138 2.35 -18.90 14.54
C CYS A 138 1.31 -19.87 13.99
N THR A 139 0.58 -20.50 14.90
CA THR A 139 -0.58 -21.33 14.58
C THR A 139 -1.79 -20.64 15.14
N ASP A 140 -2.95 -20.71 14.48
CA ASP A 140 -4.24 -20.21 14.97
C ASP A 140 -4.53 -20.78 16.37
N ASP A 141 -4.03 -20.09 17.39
CA ASP A 141 -4.06 -20.57 18.76
C ASP A 141 -5.39 -20.09 19.35
N ASN A 142 -6.20 -21.05 19.77
CA ASN A 142 -7.59 -20.88 20.19
C ASN A 142 -7.75 -20.12 21.53
N ASP A 143 -6.72 -19.41 21.98
CA ASP A 143 -6.63 -18.79 23.29
C ASP A 143 -6.72 -17.25 23.22
N VAL A 144 -6.81 -16.64 22.03
CA VAL A 144 -7.10 -15.21 21.80
C VAL A 144 -8.56 -15.04 21.37
N ILE A 145 -9.23 -13.97 21.82
CA ILE A 145 -10.60 -13.63 21.41
C ILE A 145 -10.58 -12.22 20.82
N GLU A 146 -10.63 -12.12 19.49
CA GLU A 146 -10.52 -10.86 18.72
C GLU A 146 -11.86 -10.11 18.56
N CYS A 147 -12.98 -10.81 18.51
CA CYS A 147 -14.27 -10.23 18.10
C CYS A 147 -14.97 -9.41 19.19
N VAL A 148 -14.33 -9.19 20.34
CA VAL A 148 -14.86 -8.39 21.43
C VAL A 148 -13.74 -7.73 22.21
N ASP A 149 -13.91 -6.46 22.56
CA ASP A 149 -12.94 -5.67 23.33
C ASP A 149 -13.56 -5.02 24.58
N PHE A 150 -12.72 -4.75 25.57
CA PHE A 150 -13.11 -3.95 26.73
C PHE A 150 -13.12 -2.46 26.42
N VAL A 151 -14.18 -1.76 26.81
CA VAL A 151 -14.19 -0.30 26.81
C VAL A 151 -13.52 0.21 28.09
N TYR A 152 -12.29 0.68 27.96
CA TYR A 152 -11.51 1.26 29.06
C TYR A 152 -11.93 2.69 29.42
N PRO A 153 -11.67 3.14 30.67
CA PRO A 153 -11.03 2.41 31.76
C PRO A 153 -12.00 1.52 32.56
N ILE A 154 -11.50 0.37 33.01
CA ILE A 154 -12.20 -0.51 33.96
C ILE A 154 -11.51 -0.48 35.33
N SER A 155 -12.16 -0.95 36.39
CA SER A 155 -11.55 -0.94 37.72
C SER A 155 -11.85 -2.18 38.54
N PHE A 156 -10.87 -2.60 39.34
CA PHE A 156 -10.98 -3.73 40.24
C PHE A 156 -10.85 -3.29 41.69
N SER A 157 -11.73 -3.80 42.54
CA SER A 157 -11.56 -3.75 43.99
C SER A 157 -10.71 -4.95 44.43
N ILE A 158 -9.50 -4.70 44.93
CA ILE A 158 -8.59 -5.75 45.42
C ILE A 158 -8.58 -5.80 46.94
N TYR A 159 -8.54 -7.02 47.49
CA TYR A 159 -8.33 -7.27 48.91
C TYR A 159 -7.06 -8.10 49.12
N ASN A 160 -6.08 -7.49 49.78
CA ASN A 160 -4.86 -8.18 50.19
C ASN A 160 -5.06 -8.79 51.58
N SER A 161 -5.16 -10.12 51.65
CA SER A 161 -5.39 -10.86 52.90
C SER A 161 -4.22 -10.80 53.90
N ASP A 162 -2.99 -10.54 53.44
CA ASP A 162 -1.80 -10.43 54.30
C ASP A 162 -1.76 -9.08 55.04
N PHE A 163 -2.13 -8.00 54.37
CA PHE A 163 -2.10 -6.64 54.92
C PHE A 163 -3.47 -6.15 55.39
N GLN A 164 -4.55 -6.88 55.07
CA GLN A 164 -5.95 -6.48 55.30
C GLN A 164 -6.29 -5.11 54.69
N ILE A 165 -5.72 -4.82 53.53
CA ILE A 165 -5.91 -3.56 52.80
C ILE A 165 -6.88 -3.82 51.65
N ILE A 166 -7.83 -2.91 51.49
CA ILE A 166 -8.68 -2.81 50.31
C ILE A 166 -8.11 -1.68 49.47
N ASP A 167 -7.91 -1.93 48.19
CA ASP A 167 -7.44 -0.95 47.23
C ASP A 167 -8.29 -1.02 45.95
N THR A 168 -8.19 0.01 45.10
CA THR A 168 -8.84 0.02 43.79
C THR A 168 -7.78 0.22 42.72
N VAL A 169 -7.69 -0.75 41.80
CA VAL A 169 -6.82 -0.70 40.63
C VAL A 169 -7.66 -0.22 39.46
N ILE A 170 -7.13 0.70 38.67
CA ILE A 170 -7.73 1.18 37.42
C ILE A 170 -6.87 0.62 36.30
N ILE A 171 -7.52 0.05 35.30
CA ILE A 171 -6.93 -0.53 34.11
C ILE A 171 -7.34 0.34 32.93
N GLU A 172 -6.36 0.73 32.11
CA GLU A 172 -6.53 1.75 31.07
C GLU A 172 -6.41 1.17 29.64
N ASN A 173 -5.90 -0.04 29.48
CA ASN A 173 -5.72 -0.76 28.20
C ASN A 173 -5.58 -2.28 28.44
N ASP A 174 -5.52 -3.05 27.35
CA ASP A 174 -5.44 -4.52 27.37
C ASP A 174 -4.15 -5.04 27.98
N GLU A 175 -2.99 -4.46 27.63
CA GLU A 175 -1.70 -4.81 28.25
C GLU A 175 -1.77 -4.74 29.79
N ALA A 176 -2.32 -3.65 30.34
CA ALA A 176 -2.47 -3.52 31.78
C ALA A 176 -3.49 -4.50 32.38
N LEU A 177 -4.52 -4.91 31.61
CA LEU A 177 -5.48 -5.92 32.04
C LEU A 177 -4.83 -7.31 32.08
N TYR A 178 -4.11 -7.66 31.01
CA TYR A 178 -3.41 -8.92 30.85
C TYR A 178 -2.39 -9.11 31.99
N ASP A 179 -1.51 -8.13 32.19
CA ASP A 179 -0.52 -8.11 33.26
C ASP A 179 -1.17 -8.27 34.63
N PHE A 180 -2.26 -7.55 34.88
CA PHE A 180 -2.99 -7.64 36.15
C PHE A 180 -3.54 -9.04 36.40
N LEU A 181 -4.10 -9.69 35.37
CA LEU A 181 -4.63 -11.06 35.45
C LEU A 181 -3.50 -12.09 35.63
N GLU A 182 -2.34 -11.88 34.99
CA GLU A 182 -1.15 -12.72 35.16
C GLU A 182 -0.57 -12.62 36.58
N GLU A 183 -0.48 -11.40 37.14
CA GLU A 183 -0.04 -11.17 38.52
C GLU A 183 -0.95 -11.83 39.56
N LEU A 184 -2.27 -11.86 39.30
CA LEU A 184 -3.24 -12.57 40.14
C LEU A 184 -2.96 -14.09 40.15
N GLU A 185 -2.53 -14.65 39.03
CA GLU A 185 -2.19 -16.08 38.90
C GLU A 185 -0.84 -16.43 39.56
N ASN A 186 0.18 -15.62 39.29
CA ASN A 186 1.57 -15.95 39.59
C ASN A 186 2.07 -15.54 40.99
N ASN A 187 1.19 -15.10 41.90
CA ASN A 187 1.58 -14.56 43.21
C ASN A 187 2.49 -15.52 44.03
N PRO A 188 3.81 -15.24 44.15
CA PRO A 188 4.78 -16.14 44.78
C PRO A 188 4.64 -16.24 46.30
N ASN A 189 3.87 -15.34 46.92
CA ASN A 189 3.83 -15.17 48.37
C ASN A 189 2.63 -15.86 49.04
N GLY A 190 1.74 -16.50 48.28
CA GLY A 190 0.65 -17.33 48.83
C GLY A 190 -0.40 -16.56 49.64
N GLY A 191 -0.42 -15.23 49.56
CA GLY A 191 -1.52 -14.40 50.02
C GLY A 191 -2.63 -14.42 48.97
N ALA A 192 -3.86 -14.74 49.37
CA ALA A 192 -5.00 -14.63 48.48
C ALA A 192 -5.26 -13.14 48.22
N ILE A 193 -4.87 -12.65 47.04
CA ILE A 193 -5.41 -11.41 46.47
C ILE A 193 -6.79 -11.80 45.94
N LEU A 194 -7.84 -11.22 46.51
CA LEU A 194 -9.19 -11.36 45.98
C LEU A 194 -9.46 -10.12 45.14
N ALA A 195 -9.68 -10.30 43.84
CA ALA A 195 -10.08 -9.23 42.94
C ALA A 195 -11.58 -9.33 42.65
N SER A 196 -12.23 -8.18 42.52
CA SER A 196 -13.64 -8.06 42.12
C SER A 196 -13.72 -6.93 41.11
N LEU A 197 -14.19 -7.23 39.90
CA LEU A 197 -14.43 -6.22 38.87
C LEU A 197 -15.57 -5.30 39.31
N ASN A 198 -15.40 -4.00 39.14
CA ASN A 198 -16.42 -3.01 39.49
C ASN A 198 -17.33 -2.78 38.28
N PHE A 199 -18.54 -3.33 38.33
CA PHE A 199 -19.57 -3.13 37.32
C PHE A 199 -20.31 -1.79 37.46
N PRO A 200 -20.92 -1.27 36.37
CA PRO A 200 -20.99 -1.85 35.03
C PRO A 200 -19.67 -1.76 34.25
N VAL A 201 -19.48 -2.68 33.30
CA VAL A 201 -18.39 -2.66 32.31
C VAL A 201 -19.02 -2.75 30.93
N SER A 202 -18.42 -2.05 29.97
CA SER A 202 -18.87 -2.08 28.58
C SER A 202 -17.88 -2.89 27.74
N LEU A 203 -18.43 -3.69 26.84
CA LEU A 203 -17.72 -4.39 25.79
C LEU A 203 -18.12 -3.77 24.44
N VAL A 204 -17.22 -3.77 23.47
CA VAL A 204 -17.51 -3.47 22.07
C VAL A 204 -17.29 -4.74 21.26
N TYR A 205 -18.23 -5.10 20.39
CA TYR A 205 -18.09 -6.25 19.48
C TYR A 205 -17.47 -5.80 18.15
N ALA A 206 -16.95 -6.74 17.36
CA ALA A 206 -16.35 -6.48 16.05
C ALA A 206 -17.25 -5.66 15.11
N ASN A 207 -18.57 -5.84 15.20
CA ASN A 207 -19.54 -5.08 14.41
C ASN A 207 -19.78 -3.63 14.91
N GLY A 208 -19.07 -3.18 15.95
CA GLY A 208 -19.19 -1.86 16.57
C GLY A 208 -20.29 -1.73 17.63
N ASP A 209 -21.07 -2.78 17.89
CA ASP A 209 -22.11 -2.74 18.93
C ASP A 209 -21.51 -2.72 20.34
N ILE A 210 -22.04 -1.84 21.20
CA ILE A 210 -21.61 -1.73 22.59
C ILE A 210 -22.59 -2.44 23.52
N VAL A 211 -22.10 -3.40 24.30
CA VAL A 211 -22.86 -4.14 25.31
C VAL A 211 -22.40 -3.78 26.72
N GLU A 212 -23.33 -3.33 27.57
CA GLU A 212 -23.07 -3.09 28.99
C GLU A 212 -23.41 -4.34 29.82
N VAL A 213 -22.43 -4.87 30.55
CA VAL A 213 -22.58 -6.01 31.45
C VAL A 213 -22.52 -5.57 32.91
N ASN A 214 -23.32 -6.20 33.76
CA ASN A 214 -23.51 -5.79 35.16
C ASN A 214 -23.11 -6.84 36.20
N SER A 215 -22.57 -7.98 35.76
CA SER A 215 -22.07 -9.04 36.65
C SER A 215 -21.07 -9.95 35.92
N ASN A 216 -20.27 -10.72 36.67
CA ASN A 216 -19.35 -11.70 36.07
C ASN A 216 -20.07 -12.72 35.17
N GLN A 217 -21.31 -13.09 35.50
CA GLN A 217 -22.11 -14.02 34.71
C GLN A 217 -22.57 -13.38 33.38
N GLU A 218 -22.93 -12.10 33.40
CA GLU A 218 -23.27 -11.37 32.17
C GLU A 218 -22.04 -11.13 31.31
N LEU A 219 -20.89 -10.85 31.92
CA LEU A 219 -19.60 -10.73 31.23
C LEU A 219 -19.21 -12.03 30.53
N GLU A 220 -19.21 -13.15 31.26
CA GLU A 220 -18.94 -14.48 30.68
C GLU A 220 -19.92 -14.80 29.55
N ALA A 221 -21.22 -14.52 29.72
CA ALA A 221 -22.20 -14.77 28.67
C ALA A 221 -22.04 -13.87 27.43
N ALA A 222 -21.59 -12.63 27.61
CA ALA A 222 -21.34 -11.69 26.52
C ALA A 222 -20.10 -12.09 25.71
N ILE A 223 -18.98 -12.37 26.36
CA ILE A 223 -17.74 -12.79 25.68
C ILE A 223 -17.93 -14.12 24.95
N ASN A 224 -18.51 -15.15 25.59
CA ASN A 224 -18.78 -16.43 24.90
C ASN A 224 -19.80 -16.30 23.75
N ALA A 225 -20.65 -15.25 23.75
CA ALA A 225 -21.57 -15.03 22.65
C ALA A 225 -20.86 -14.38 21.46
N ALA A 226 -19.91 -13.50 21.73
CA ALA A 226 -19.01 -12.96 20.71
C ALA A 226 -18.10 -14.05 20.14
N GLU A 227 -17.54 -14.93 20.97
CA GLU A 227 -16.68 -16.06 20.52
C GLU A 227 -17.37 -16.96 19.47
N VAL A 228 -18.71 -17.07 19.48
CA VAL A 228 -19.45 -17.78 18.42
C VAL A 228 -19.47 -16.99 17.11
N GLU A 229 -19.49 -15.66 17.17
CA GLU A 229 -19.35 -14.79 16.00
C GLU A 229 -17.89 -14.77 15.47
N CYS A 230 -16.88 -14.93 16.34
CA CYS A 230 -15.49 -15.20 15.95
C CYS A 230 -15.37 -16.52 15.15
N ASP A 231 -15.96 -17.62 15.66
CA ASP A 231 -15.95 -18.94 15.00
C ASP A 231 -16.83 -19.02 13.73
N ASP A 232 -17.75 -18.07 13.55
CA ASP A 232 -18.59 -17.93 12.35
C ASP A 232 -17.91 -17.08 11.25
N ILE A 233 -16.70 -16.57 11.49
CA ILE A 233 -15.72 -16.23 10.42
C ILE A 233 -15.09 -17.55 9.94
N VAL A 234 -15.92 -18.46 9.48
CA VAL A 234 -15.51 -19.35 8.38
C VAL A 234 -15.45 -18.42 7.19
N ASP A 235 -14.29 -18.25 6.54
CA ASP A 235 -14.09 -17.51 5.29
C ASP A 235 -15.40 -17.30 4.53
N VAL A 236 -16.09 -16.20 4.84
CA VAL A 236 -17.33 -15.90 4.14
C VAL A 236 -16.85 -15.29 2.86
N CYS A 237 -16.76 -16.12 1.84
CA CYS A 237 -16.39 -15.71 0.50
C CYS A 237 -17.22 -14.49 0.09
N HIS A 238 -16.60 -13.32 0.05
CA HIS A 238 -17.26 -12.09 -0.35
C HIS A 238 -17.32 -12.02 -1.88
N ALA A 239 -18.46 -11.57 -2.42
CA ALA A 239 -18.68 -11.60 -3.87
C ALA A 239 -17.66 -10.75 -4.63
N ASP A 240 -17.25 -9.60 -4.08
CA ASP A 240 -16.32 -8.69 -4.74
C ASP A 240 -14.88 -9.24 -4.75
N GLU A 241 -14.46 -9.86 -3.65
CA GLU A 241 -13.15 -10.50 -3.49
C GLU A 241 -13.00 -11.76 -4.36
N VAL A 242 -14.00 -12.65 -4.31
CA VAL A 242 -14.03 -13.83 -5.19
C VAL A 242 -14.08 -13.43 -6.67
N ALA A 243 -14.80 -12.36 -7.01
CA ALA A 243 -14.81 -11.87 -8.39
C ALA A 243 -13.41 -11.44 -8.83
N MET A 244 -12.70 -10.69 -7.99
CA MET A 244 -11.32 -10.25 -8.24
C MET A 244 -10.39 -11.46 -8.48
N TYR A 245 -10.38 -12.43 -7.57
CA TYR A 245 -9.55 -13.64 -7.71
C TYR A 245 -9.88 -14.47 -8.94
N LEU A 246 -11.18 -14.61 -9.29
CA LEU A 246 -11.58 -15.35 -10.49
C LEU A 246 -11.03 -14.70 -11.77
N THR A 247 -11.04 -13.37 -11.84
CA THR A 247 -10.64 -12.62 -13.04
C THR A 247 -9.16 -12.35 -13.15
N ASP A 248 -8.41 -12.50 -12.06
CA ASP A 248 -6.99 -12.19 -11.96
C ASP A 248 -6.11 -13.08 -12.87
N CYS A 249 -6.24 -14.40 -12.74
CA CYS A 249 -5.49 -15.38 -13.53
C CYS A 249 -6.38 -16.52 -14.05
N PHE A 250 -5.81 -17.42 -14.87
CA PHE A 250 -6.54 -18.62 -15.27
C PHE A 250 -6.47 -19.69 -14.18
N TRP A 251 -7.46 -20.57 -14.17
CA TRP A 251 -7.61 -21.59 -13.14
C TRP A 251 -7.50 -22.98 -13.74
N ARG A 252 -6.88 -23.92 -13.04
CA ARG A 252 -6.85 -25.34 -13.41
C ARG A 252 -7.72 -26.17 -12.49
N ILE A 253 -8.34 -27.21 -13.04
CA ILE A 253 -9.11 -28.17 -12.23
C ILE A 253 -8.15 -29.15 -11.55
N ALA A 254 -7.70 -28.80 -10.35
CA ALA A 254 -6.84 -29.65 -9.53
C ALA A 254 -7.51 -30.99 -9.16
N ALA A 255 -8.82 -30.97 -8.89
CA ALA A 255 -9.60 -32.18 -8.62
C ALA A 255 -11.06 -32.07 -9.06
N TYR A 256 -11.61 -33.19 -9.56
CA TYR A 256 -13.04 -33.36 -9.82
C TYR A 256 -13.53 -34.67 -9.21
N ASN A 257 -14.40 -34.58 -8.21
CA ASN A 257 -14.91 -35.73 -7.45
C ASN A 257 -13.78 -36.64 -6.89
N ASN A 258 -12.76 -36.02 -6.30
CA ASN A 258 -11.58 -36.71 -5.75
C ASN A 258 -10.73 -37.49 -6.80
N ASP A 259 -10.80 -37.09 -8.07
CA ASP A 259 -9.99 -37.62 -9.17
C ASP A 259 -9.36 -36.46 -9.96
N ASN A 260 -8.13 -36.62 -10.42
CA ASN A 260 -7.37 -35.59 -11.13
C ASN A 260 -7.46 -35.72 -12.66
N ASN A 261 -8.45 -36.46 -13.18
CA ASN A 261 -8.59 -36.70 -14.62
C ASN A 261 -8.92 -35.47 -15.48
N LEU A 262 -9.10 -34.30 -14.86
CA LEU A 262 -9.41 -33.02 -15.52
C LEU A 262 -8.32 -31.97 -15.25
N ASP A 263 -7.14 -32.39 -14.77
CA ASP A 263 -5.98 -31.51 -14.48
C ASP A 263 -5.41 -30.80 -15.73
N ASP A 264 -5.85 -31.22 -16.92
CA ASP A 264 -5.53 -30.60 -18.21
C ASP A 264 -6.58 -29.59 -18.69
N TYR A 265 -7.54 -29.18 -17.86
CA TYR A 265 -8.55 -28.17 -18.18
C TYR A 265 -8.22 -26.83 -17.54
N GLU A 266 -8.26 -25.79 -18.36
CA GLU A 266 -8.02 -24.40 -17.98
C GLU A 266 -9.32 -23.61 -18.07
N LEU A 267 -9.60 -22.78 -17.07
CA LEU A 267 -10.78 -21.92 -16.97
C LEU A 267 -10.32 -20.46 -16.92
N TYR A 268 -10.94 -19.63 -17.75
CA TYR A 268 -10.67 -18.20 -17.84
C TYR A 268 -11.97 -17.45 -17.57
N PHE A 269 -11.99 -16.66 -16.50
CA PHE A 269 -13.14 -15.83 -16.12
C PHE A 269 -12.83 -14.37 -16.51
N GLY A 270 -13.67 -13.77 -17.36
CA GLY A 270 -13.53 -12.36 -17.76
C GLY A 270 -14.38 -11.43 -16.89
N GLU A 271 -13.93 -10.20 -16.68
CA GLU A 271 -14.66 -9.14 -15.94
C GLU A 271 -16.04 -8.82 -16.55
N ASP A 272 -16.23 -9.09 -17.84
CA ASP A 272 -17.51 -8.93 -18.54
C ASP A 272 -18.50 -10.09 -18.29
N GLY A 273 -18.14 -11.02 -17.41
CA GLY A 273 -18.91 -12.21 -17.06
C GLY A 273 -18.78 -13.35 -18.09
N LEU A 274 -17.84 -13.27 -19.03
CA LEU A 274 -17.58 -14.36 -19.98
C LEU A 274 -16.69 -15.45 -19.36
N LEU A 275 -16.97 -16.71 -19.68
CA LEU A 275 -16.17 -17.86 -19.26
C LEU A 275 -15.63 -18.59 -20.49
N THR A 276 -14.32 -18.84 -20.54
CA THR A 276 -13.70 -19.71 -21.55
C THR A 276 -13.05 -20.90 -20.87
N ILE A 277 -13.30 -22.11 -21.39
CA ILE A 277 -12.72 -23.36 -20.85
C ILE A 277 -11.96 -24.05 -21.98
N ILE A 278 -10.68 -24.32 -21.76
CA ILE A 278 -9.79 -24.99 -22.71
C ILE A 278 -9.42 -26.36 -22.16
N ALA A 279 -9.82 -27.43 -22.84
CA ALA A 279 -9.41 -28.79 -22.49
C ALA A 279 -8.00 -29.07 -23.05
N GLY A 280 -7.23 -29.99 -22.44
CA GLY A 280 -5.85 -30.34 -22.85
C GLY A 280 -5.68 -30.94 -24.25
N ASN A 281 -6.77 -31.10 -25.00
CA ASN A 281 -6.79 -31.41 -26.43
C ASN A 281 -7.10 -30.20 -27.33
N ASN A 282 -7.04 -28.99 -26.78
CA ASN A 282 -7.35 -27.68 -27.35
C ASN A 282 -8.80 -27.53 -27.82
N VAL A 283 -9.74 -28.26 -27.22
CA VAL A 283 -11.17 -28.04 -27.42
C VAL A 283 -11.62 -26.90 -26.51
N VAL A 284 -12.23 -25.87 -27.10
CA VAL A 284 -12.71 -24.69 -26.39
C VAL A 284 -14.21 -24.80 -26.15
N TYR A 285 -14.63 -24.52 -24.92
CA TYR A 285 -16.01 -24.33 -24.50
C TYR A 285 -16.18 -22.89 -24.02
N ASN A 286 -17.23 -22.22 -24.48
CA ASN A 286 -17.55 -20.86 -24.03
C ASN A 286 -18.79 -20.91 -23.14
N GLY A 287 -18.88 -19.94 -22.24
CA GLY A 287 -19.98 -19.76 -21.33
C GLY A 287 -20.02 -18.37 -20.75
N ASN A 288 -20.86 -18.20 -19.74
CA ASN A 288 -20.87 -17.05 -18.85
C ASN A 288 -20.71 -17.52 -17.41
N TRP A 289 -20.21 -16.64 -16.55
CA TRP A 289 -20.17 -16.85 -15.12
C TRP A 289 -20.81 -15.66 -14.39
N SER A 290 -21.28 -15.90 -13.18
CA SER A 290 -21.72 -14.84 -12.25
C SER A 290 -21.67 -15.37 -10.82
N LEU A 291 -21.68 -14.45 -9.84
CA LEU A 291 -21.79 -14.77 -8.42
C LEU A 291 -23.18 -14.42 -7.90
N ASP A 292 -23.79 -15.34 -7.16
CA ASP A 292 -25.08 -15.17 -6.50
C ASP A 292 -24.93 -15.41 -4.98
N GLU A 293 -25.38 -14.48 -4.16
CA GLU A 293 -25.47 -14.69 -2.71
C GLU A 293 -26.75 -15.46 -2.33
N THR A 294 -26.60 -16.45 -1.45
CA THR A 294 -27.73 -17.26 -0.96
C THR A 294 -27.68 -17.44 0.55
N ASP A 295 -28.80 -17.87 1.15
CA ASP A 295 -28.86 -18.25 2.57
C ASP A 295 -27.86 -19.38 2.96
N ALA A 296 -27.22 -20.03 1.99
CA ALA A 296 -26.25 -21.10 2.18
C ALA A 296 -24.78 -20.70 1.94
N GLY A 297 -24.52 -19.45 1.51
CA GLY A 297 -23.20 -18.95 1.11
C GLY A 297 -23.17 -18.41 -0.33
N LEU A 298 -21.97 -18.02 -0.77
CA LEU A 298 -21.72 -17.51 -2.12
C LEU A 298 -21.74 -18.64 -3.16
N VAL A 299 -22.40 -18.40 -4.29
CA VAL A 299 -22.59 -19.39 -5.35
C VAL A 299 -21.99 -18.90 -6.67
N LEU A 300 -21.04 -19.66 -7.20
CA LEU A 300 -20.53 -19.50 -8.57
C LEU A 300 -21.48 -20.16 -9.57
N VAL A 301 -22.10 -19.35 -10.42
CA VAL A 301 -23.03 -19.79 -11.46
C VAL A 301 -22.27 -19.89 -12.76
N LEU A 302 -22.17 -21.09 -13.33
CA LEU A 302 -21.53 -21.36 -14.61
C LEU A 302 -22.57 -21.76 -15.66
N ASP A 303 -22.78 -20.95 -16.69
CA ASP A 303 -23.60 -21.27 -17.87
C ASP A 303 -22.69 -21.57 -19.05
N THR A 304 -22.33 -22.84 -19.22
CA THR A 304 -21.34 -23.30 -20.21
C THR A 304 -21.86 -24.46 -21.05
N ASP A 305 -21.41 -24.52 -22.30
CA ASP A 305 -21.69 -25.65 -23.20
C ASP A 305 -21.04 -26.97 -22.72
N TRP A 306 -20.17 -26.93 -21.69
CA TRP A 306 -19.60 -28.11 -21.05
C TRP A 306 -20.47 -28.64 -19.90
N GLN A 307 -21.07 -29.81 -20.10
CA GLN A 307 -22.07 -30.37 -19.18
C GLN A 307 -21.57 -30.70 -17.77
N ASP A 308 -20.27 -30.90 -17.57
CA ASP A 308 -19.73 -31.39 -16.29
C ASP A 308 -19.48 -30.25 -15.27
N LEU A 309 -19.28 -29.02 -15.74
CA LEU A 309 -19.17 -27.80 -14.92
C LEU A 309 -20.40 -26.89 -15.00
N ASN A 310 -21.31 -27.08 -15.97
CA ASN A 310 -22.49 -26.24 -16.07
C ASN A 310 -23.43 -26.36 -14.86
N GLY A 311 -23.71 -25.24 -14.18
CA GLY A 311 -24.69 -25.14 -13.11
C GLY A 311 -24.24 -24.22 -11.98
N ASN A 312 -24.89 -24.34 -10.83
CA ASN A 312 -24.64 -23.53 -9.66
C ASN A 312 -23.73 -24.30 -8.70
N TRP A 313 -22.65 -23.69 -8.27
CA TRP A 313 -21.63 -24.27 -7.39
C TRP A 313 -21.53 -23.44 -6.13
N LEU A 314 -21.80 -24.04 -4.97
CA LEU A 314 -21.56 -23.40 -3.70
C LEU A 314 -20.05 -23.36 -3.46
N ILE A 315 -19.52 -22.16 -3.20
CA ILE A 315 -18.12 -21.97 -2.79
C ILE A 315 -18.06 -22.28 -1.31
N VAL A 316 -17.24 -23.27 -0.93
CA VAL A 316 -17.10 -23.72 0.47
C VAL A 316 -15.70 -23.45 1.03
N ASP A 317 -14.79 -23.00 0.17
CA ASP A 317 -13.42 -22.62 0.44
C ASP A 317 -13.01 -21.64 -0.66
N CYS A 318 -12.43 -20.49 -0.31
CA CYS A 318 -12.17 -19.38 -1.23
C CYS A 318 -10.83 -18.66 -0.99
N ASP A 319 -9.80 -19.43 -0.68
CA ASP A 319 -8.42 -18.93 -0.69
C ASP A 319 -8.08 -18.27 -2.04
N ASP A 320 -7.23 -17.24 -1.99
CA ASP A 320 -6.83 -16.43 -3.14
C ASP A 320 -6.26 -17.27 -4.31
N ASP A 321 -5.59 -18.38 -4.01
CA ASP A 321 -5.01 -19.30 -4.99
C ASP A 321 -5.77 -20.63 -5.17
N ARG A 322 -6.85 -20.88 -4.40
CA ARG A 322 -7.52 -22.19 -4.40
C ARG A 322 -8.98 -22.11 -3.98
N PHE A 323 -9.89 -22.55 -4.85
CA PHE A 323 -11.32 -22.67 -4.51
C PHE A 323 -11.81 -24.11 -4.44
N GLU A 324 -12.64 -24.40 -3.43
CA GLU A 324 -13.41 -25.65 -3.34
C GLU A 324 -14.90 -25.40 -3.58
N LEU A 325 -15.44 -26.11 -4.56
CA LEU A 325 -16.76 -25.90 -5.13
C LEU A 325 -17.60 -27.18 -5.00
N ILE A 326 -18.82 -27.07 -4.47
CA ILE A 326 -19.75 -28.21 -4.38
C ILE A 326 -21.09 -27.96 -5.06
N GLN A 327 -21.61 -29.00 -5.71
CA GLN A 327 -22.93 -28.98 -6.36
C GLN A 327 -23.76 -30.22 -5.97
N GLU A 328 -24.97 -29.99 -5.46
CA GLU A 328 -25.92 -31.08 -5.22
C GLU A 328 -26.64 -31.50 -6.53
N THR A 329 -26.35 -32.70 -7.02
CA THR A 329 -27.12 -33.31 -8.11
C THR A 329 -28.08 -34.39 -7.58
N THR A 330 -29.01 -34.89 -8.41
CA THR A 330 -30.04 -35.85 -7.98
C THR A 330 -29.47 -37.21 -7.55
N GLY A 331 -29.00 -37.27 -6.29
CA GLY A 331 -28.49 -38.47 -5.62
C GLY A 331 -26.98 -38.52 -5.37
N ALA A 332 -26.22 -37.45 -5.66
CA ALA A 332 -24.79 -37.33 -5.40
C ALA A 332 -24.35 -35.86 -5.25
N ILE A 333 -23.33 -35.59 -4.46
CA ILE A 333 -22.63 -34.30 -4.40
C ILE A 333 -21.49 -34.38 -5.42
N ALA A 334 -21.40 -33.41 -6.32
CA ALA A 334 -20.25 -33.18 -7.16
C ALA A 334 -19.33 -32.17 -6.46
N GLU A 335 -18.03 -32.42 -6.48
CA GLU A 335 -16.99 -31.59 -5.85
C GLU A 335 -15.94 -31.24 -6.90
N VAL A 336 -15.52 -29.99 -6.94
CA VAL A 336 -14.47 -29.48 -7.83
C VAL A 336 -13.54 -28.61 -7.02
N VAL A 337 -12.23 -28.85 -7.17
CA VAL A 337 -11.18 -27.97 -6.65
C VAL A 337 -10.51 -27.33 -7.86
N ILE A 338 -10.44 -26.01 -7.85
CA ILE A 338 -9.67 -25.25 -8.83
C ILE A 338 -8.52 -24.53 -8.13
N GLU A 339 -7.36 -24.48 -8.79
CA GLU A 339 -6.15 -23.80 -8.32
C GLU A 339 -5.76 -22.73 -9.34
N ARG A 340 -5.41 -21.54 -8.86
CA ARG A 340 -5.04 -20.37 -9.66
C ARG A 340 -3.64 -20.58 -10.23
N GLU A 341 -3.49 -20.29 -11.51
CA GLU A 341 -2.23 -20.43 -12.24
C GLU A 341 -1.98 -19.11 -12.98
N CYS A 342 -1.01 -18.34 -12.49
CA CYS A 342 -0.59 -17.08 -13.09
C CYS A 342 0.63 -17.33 -14.00
N GLU A 343 0.66 -16.68 -15.16
CA GLU A 343 1.78 -16.79 -16.12
C GLU A 343 2.96 -15.91 -15.71
N ASN A 344 3.60 -16.21 -14.57
CA ASN A 344 4.64 -15.37 -13.95
C ASN A 344 6.01 -15.37 -14.69
N ASP A 345 6.03 -15.35 -16.02
CA ASP A 345 7.28 -15.26 -16.78
C ASP A 345 7.11 -14.77 -18.24
N LEU A 346 5.95 -14.15 -18.57
CA LEU A 346 5.67 -13.66 -19.92
C LEU A 346 5.45 -12.15 -19.95
N PRO A 347 5.96 -11.45 -20.99
CA PRO A 347 5.84 -10.00 -21.08
C PRO A 347 4.39 -9.52 -21.21
N CYS A 348 3.49 -10.34 -21.78
CA CYS A 348 2.04 -10.13 -21.91
C CYS A 348 1.33 -11.49 -21.95
N SER A 349 0.05 -11.50 -21.61
CA SER A 349 -0.82 -12.66 -21.83
C SER A 349 -1.24 -12.80 -23.31
N ALA A 350 -1.58 -14.03 -23.73
CA ALA A 350 -2.08 -14.25 -25.09
C ALA A 350 -3.43 -13.55 -25.35
N GLN A 351 -4.23 -13.31 -24.30
CA GLN A 351 -5.50 -12.61 -24.38
C GLN A 351 -5.30 -11.12 -24.59
N GLU A 352 -4.42 -10.50 -23.82
CA GLU A 352 -4.05 -9.09 -23.93
C GLU A 352 -3.50 -8.76 -25.32
N VAL A 353 -2.58 -9.59 -25.84
CA VAL A 353 -2.06 -9.45 -27.21
C VAL A 353 -3.20 -9.52 -28.22
N ASN A 354 -4.13 -10.46 -28.06
CA ASN A 354 -5.24 -10.62 -28.98
C ASN A 354 -6.26 -9.46 -28.89
N TYR A 355 -6.47 -8.91 -27.69
CA TYR A 355 -7.33 -7.75 -27.44
C TYR A 355 -6.75 -6.50 -28.11
N ASN A 356 -5.53 -6.11 -27.73
CA ASN A 356 -4.83 -4.92 -28.23
C ASN A 356 -4.71 -4.92 -29.77
N LEU A 357 -4.37 -6.08 -30.36
CA LEU A 357 -4.26 -6.21 -31.82
C LEU A 357 -5.57 -5.82 -32.55
N GLN A 358 -6.73 -6.06 -31.94
CA GLN A 358 -8.05 -5.88 -32.55
C GLN A 358 -8.64 -4.48 -32.38
N GLU A 359 -8.06 -3.64 -31.52
CA GLU A 359 -8.62 -2.32 -31.20
C GLU A 359 -8.50 -1.30 -32.34
N CYS A 360 -7.29 -1.16 -32.90
CA CYS A 360 -6.94 -0.07 -33.81
C CYS A 360 -6.10 -0.54 -35.01
N VAL A 361 -5.70 0.41 -35.87
CA VAL A 361 -4.79 0.10 -36.98
C VAL A 361 -3.33 0.11 -36.49
N TRP A 362 -2.52 -0.80 -37.02
CA TRP A 362 -1.14 -1.00 -36.59
C TRP A 362 -0.18 -0.69 -37.73
N TYR A 363 0.76 0.23 -37.53
CA TYR A 363 1.91 0.38 -38.41
C TYR A 363 2.95 -0.66 -38.05
N TYR A 364 3.78 -1.04 -39.02
CA TYR A 364 4.77 -2.07 -38.80
C TYR A 364 6.17 -1.65 -39.25
N GLY A 365 7.17 -2.05 -38.46
CA GLY A 365 8.59 -1.98 -38.78
C GLY A 365 9.22 -3.37 -38.79
N THR A 366 10.03 -3.70 -39.79
CA THR A 366 10.69 -5.02 -39.86
C THR A 366 11.97 -4.98 -40.66
N ASN A 367 12.92 -5.85 -40.36
CA ASN A 367 14.13 -6.06 -41.16
C ASN A 367 13.90 -6.88 -42.45
N LEU A 368 12.70 -7.47 -42.63
CA LEU A 368 12.36 -8.34 -43.76
C LEU A 368 11.82 -7.58 -44.98
N LEU A 369 11.34 -6.36 -44.79
CA LEU A 369 10.79 -5.47 -45.83
C LEU A 369 11.47 -4.10 -45.74
N ASN A 370 11.66 -3.41 -46.88
CA ASN A 370 12.19 -2.04 -46.84
C ASN A 370 11.09 -1.09 -46.37
N ASN A 371 11.32 -0.30 -45.29
CA ASN A 371 10.39 0.72 -44.74
C ASN A 371 9.36 1.24 -45.76
N VAL A 372 8.17 0.65 -45.75
CA VAL A 372 7.05 1.09 -46.59
C VAL A 372 6.24 2.07 -45.75
N VAL A 373 6.50 3.36 -45.93
CA VAL A 373 6.04 4.46 -45.06
C VAL A 373 4.54 4.77 -45.20
N ALA A 374 3.69 3.77 -45.43
CA ALA A 374 2.31 3.98 -45.84
C ALA A 374 1.43 2.71 -45.73
N GLU A 375 1.78 1.70 -44.94
CA GLU A 375 1.00 0.47 -44.85
C GLU A 375 0.65 0.17 -43.39
N HIS A 376 -0.61 -0.16 -43.13
CA HIS A 376 -1.09 -0.55 -41.80
C HIS A 376 -1.79 -1.91 -41.85
N PHE A 377 -1.72 -2.60 -40.72
CA PHE A 377 -2.40 -3.84 -40.40
C PHE A 377 -3.70 -3.53 -39.66
N THR A 378 -4.73 -4.33 -39.89
CA THR A 378 -5.98 -4.31 -39.13
C THR A 378 -6.33 -5.75 -38.81
N PHE A 379 -6.25 -6.12 -37.54
CA PHE A 379 -6.63 -7.43 -37.04
C PHE A 379 -8.12 -7.42 -36.70
N THR A 380 -8.76 -8.58 -36.75
CA THR A 380 -10.20 -8.70 -36.51
C THR A 380 -10.49 -9.88 -35.60
N THR A 381 -11.61 -9.84 -34.90
CA THR A 381 -12.12 -10.88 -33.98
C THR A 381 -12.29 -12.27 -34.60
N ASN A 382 -12.21 -12.43 -35.93
CA ASN A 382 -12.33 -13.71 -36.62
C ASN A 382 -10.99 -14.28 -37.11
N GLY A 383 -9.85 -13.83 -36.56
CA GLY A 383 -8.51 -14.28 -36.96
C GLY A 383 -8.11 -13.80 -38.36
N VAL A 384 -8.77 -12.77 -38.90
CA VAL A 384 -8.44 -12.19 -40.21
C VAL A 384 -7.60 -10.94 -40.00
N VAL A 385 -6.50 -10.82 -40.74
CA VAL A 385 -5.65 -9.63 -40.79
C VAL A 385 -5.69 -8.99 -42.18
N ILE A 386 -5.89 -7.68 -42.22
CA ILE A 386 -6.00 -6.89 -43.45
C ILE A 386 -4.84 -5.90 -43.51
N ILE A 387 -4.07 -5.94 -44.59
CA ILE A 387 -2.99 -4.98 -44.86
C ILE A 387 -3.49 -4.00 -45.90
N THR A 388 -3.47 -2.72 -45.58
CA THR A 388 -3.93 -1.64 -46.46
C THR A 388 -2.77 -0.74 -46.84
N ASN A 389 -2.50 -0.64 -48.15
CA ASN A 389 -1.54 0.34 -48.66
C ASN A 389 -2.23 1.70 -48.81
N THR A 390 -1.89 2.66 -47.97
CA THR A 390 -2.49 4.01 -47.95
C THR A 390 -2.16 4.84 -49.20
N ALA A 391 -1.12 4.50 -49.96
CA ALA A 391 -0.74 5.21 -51.18
C ALA A 391 -1.46 4.70 -52.44
N SER A 392 -1.76 3.40 -52.52
CA SER A 392 -2.44 2.77 -53.67
C SER A 392 -3.90 2.38 -53.41
N ASN A 393 -4.32 2.36 -52.14
CA ASN A 393 -5.60 1.86 -51.64
C ASN A 393 -5.85 0.38 -52.02
N GLU A 394 -4.79 -0.39 -52.23
CA GLU A 394 -4.86 -1.83 -52.41
C GLU A 394 -4.88 -2.53 -51.05
N THR A 395 -5.73 -3.55 -50.91
CA THR A 395 -5.84 -4.35 -49.69
C THR A 395 -5.43 -5.79 -49.94
N TYR A 396 -4.78 -6.38 -48.94
CA TYR A 396 -4.36 -7.77 -48.92
C TYR A 396 -4.92 -8.40 -47.64
N THR A 397 -5.47 -9.61 -47.74
CA THR A 397 -6.12 -10.28 -46.61
C THR A 397 -5.43 -11.59 -46.34
N GLY A 398 -5.05 -11.80 -45.09
CA GLY A 398 -4.48 -13.04 -44.56
C GLY A 398 -5.16 -13.47 -43.28
N MET A 399 -4.56 -14.44 -42.60
CA MET A 399 -4.98 -14.91 -41.29
C MET A 399 -3.91 -14.61 -40.24
N TYR A 400 -4.32 -14.46 -39.00
CA TYR A 400 -3.45 -14.44 -37.85
C TYR A 400 -4.00 -15.34 -36.75
N ASP A 401 -3.13 -15.76 -35.85
CA ASP A 401 -3.47 -16.50 -34.64
C ASP A 401 -2.52 -16.07 -33.52
N VAL A 402 -3.01 -16.02 -32.29
CA VAL A 402 -2.17 -15.78 -31.10
C VAL A 402 -2.12 -17.08 -30.31
N VAL A 403 -0.92 -17.62 -30.13
CA VAL A 403 -0.71 -18.96 -29.57
C VAL A 403 0.21 -18.85 -28.37
N LEU A 404 -0.29 -19.32 -27.23
CA LEU A 404 0.51 -19.56 -26.04
C LEU A 404 1.24 -20.90 -26.15
N THR A 405 2.50 -20.93 -25.72
CA THR A 405 3.29 -22.15 -25.60
C THR A 405 4.20 -22.07 -24.37
N ASP A 406 4.80 -23.20 -23.95
CA ASP A 406 5.84 -23.24 -22.92
C ASP A 406 7.05 -22.29 -23.16
N ALA A 407 7.19 -21.75 -24.38
CA ALA A 407 8.26 -20.81 -24.76
C ALA A 407 7.80 -19.33 -24.80
N GLY A 408 6.52 -19.08 -24.52
CA GLY A 408 5.86 -17.78 -24.46
C GLY A 408 4.75 -17.58 -25.50
N VAL A 409 4.26 -16.34 -25.60
CA VAL A 409 3.19 -15.93 -26.53
C VAL A 409 3.75 -15.69 -27.93
N PHE A 410 3.05 -16.22 -28.95
CA PHE A 410 3.42 -16.08 -30.35
C PHE A 410 2.29 -15.52 -31.20
N LEU A 411 2.57 -14.49 -31.99
CA LEU A 411 1.73 -14.07 -33.12
C LEU A 411 2.13 -14.85 -34.38
N VAL A 412 1.19 -15.65 -34.90
CA VAL A 412 1.39 -16.45 -36.11
C VAL A 412 0.68 -15.78 -37.28
N LEU A 413 1.42 -15.48 -38.36
CA LEU A 413 0.88 -14.81 -39.55
C LEU A 413 0.82 -15.74 -40.76
N ASP A 414 -0.31 -15.74 -41.49
CA ASP A 414 -0.46 -16.36 -42.81
C ASP A 414 -0.98 -15.34 -43.85
N LEU A 415 -0.03 -14.66 -44.49
CA LEU A 415 -0.27 -13.56 -45.42
C LEU A 415 -0.01 -13.96 -46.88
N PRO A 416 -0.75 -13.37 -47.85
CA PRO A 416 -0.48 -13.55 -49.27
C PRO A 416 0.73 -12.73 -49.76
N GLU A 417 1.25 -13.07 -50.94
CA GLU A 417 2.26 -12.27 -51.66
C GLU A 417 1.76 -10.82 -51.88
N PRO A 418 2.59 -9.78 -51.65
CA PRO A 418 4.04 -9.82 -51.37
C PRO A 418 4.43 -9.98 -49.89
N TYR A 419 3.48 -10.04 -48.96
CA TYR A 419 3.73 -10.04 -47.51
C TYR A 419 3.98 -11.42 -46.92
N SER A 420 3.92 -12.48 -47.72
CA SER A 420 4.23 -13.85 -47.28
C SER A 420 5.64 -14.03 -46.68
N VAL A 421 6.52 -13.03 -46.85
CA VAL A 421 7.82 -12.97 -46.17
C VAL A 421 7.72 -12.74 -44.66
N LEU A 422 6.58 -12.25 -44.16
CA LEU A 422 6.30 -12.06 -42.73
C LEU A 422 5.61 -13.27 -42.08
N ASN A 423 5.39 -14.36 -42.83
CA ASN A 423 4.75 -15.57 -42.32
C ASN A 423 5.73 -16.34 -41.42
N HIS A 424 5.76 -15.95 -40.15
CA HIS A 424 6.58 -16.52 -39.09
C HIS A 424 5.73 -16.74 -37.84
N GLU A 425 6.25 -17.55 -36.92
CA GLU A 425 5.84 -17.57 -35.51
C GLU A 425 6.67 -16.49 -34.80
N TRP A 426 6.01 -15.38 -34.45
CA TRP A 426 6.64 -14.20 -33.87
C TRP A 426 6.47 -14.23 -32.35
N LYS A 427 7.55 -14.48 -31.60
CA LYS A 427 7.51 -14.43 -30.14
C LYS A 427 7.32 -12.97 -29.71
N VAL A 428 6.31 -12.70 -28.88
CA VAL A 428 6.14 -11.40 -28.24
C VAL A 428 7.17 -11.28 -27.13
N VAL A 429 7.99 -10.24 -27.18
CA VAL A 429 9.07 -9.98 -26.21
C VAL A 429 8.92 -8.64 -25.50
N GLU A 430 8.02 -7.79 -25.99
CA GLU A 430 7.62 -6.52 -25.37
C GLU A 430 6.22 -6.17 -25.89
N CYS A 431 5.42 -5.62 -25.01
CA CYS A 431 4.03 -5.23 -25.22
C CYS A 431 3.74 -4.03 -24.33
N ALA A 432 3.08 -3.05 -24.90
CA ALA A 432 2.53 -1.90 -24.23
C ALA A 432 1.25 -1.52 -24.98
N ASP A 433 0.38 -0.71 -24.37
CA ASP A 433 -0.92 -0.31 -24.92
C ASP A 433 -0.89 0.14 -26.39
N HIS A 434 0.26 0.66 -26.86
CA HIS A 434 0.42 1.16 -28.23
C HIS A 434 1.58 0.54 -29.01
N PHE A 435 2.25 -0.49 -28.48
CA PHE A 435 3.46 -1.02 -29.08
C PHE A 435 3.65 -2.52 -28.85
N PHE A 436 4.06 -3.25 -29.87
CA PHE A 436 4.56 -4.61 -29.75
C PHE A 436 5.95 -4.77 -30.36
N HIS A 437 6.84 -5.43 -29.65
CA HIS A 437 8.09 -5.96 -30.19
C HIS A 437 7.99 -7.48 -30.30
N LEU A 438 8.11 -7.98 -31.54
CA LEU A 438 8.11 -9.41 -31.79
C LEU A 438 9.37 -9.88 -32.51
N ILE A 439 9.86 -11.07 -32.14
CA ILE A 439 11.09 -11.66 -32.70
C ILE A 439 10.86 -13.07 -33.26
N SER A 440 11.59 -13.41 -34.32
CA SER A 440 11.64 -14.76 -34.89
C SER A 440 13.05 -15.05 -35.43
N GLY A 441 13.88 -15.67 -34.59
CA GLY A 441 15.32 -15.82 -34.86
C GLY A 441 16.03 -14.47 -34.90
N ASP A 442 16.77 -14.19 -35.98
CA ASP A 442 17.47 -12.90 -36.18
C ASP A 442 16.55 -11.80 -36.77
N ASN A 443 15.24 -12.04 -36.88
CA ASN A 443 14.29 -11.11 -37.48
C ASN A 443 13.37 -10.50 -36.44
N TYR A 444 12.95 -9.25 -36.68
CA TYR A 444 12.02 -8.54 -35.82
C TYR A 444 10.81 -8.02 -36.62
N LEU A 445 9.71 -7.87 -35.90
CA LEU A 445 8.49 -7.18 -36.32
C LEU A 445 8.09 -6.26 -35.16
N LEU A 446 8.06 -4.97 -35.41
CA LEU A 446 7.56 -3.96 -34.48
C LEU A 446 6.16 -3.57 -34.96
N LEU A 447 5.20 -3.49 -34.06
CA LEU A 447 3.87 -2.95 -34.34
C LEU A 447 3.66 -1.71 -33.48
N GLU A 448 3.23 -0.61 -34.08
CA GLU A 448 2.90 0.64 -33.38
C GLU A 448 1.45 1.00 -33.68
N GLN A 449 0.64 1.18 -32.65
CA GLN A 449 -0.80 1.39 -32.74
C GLN A 449 -1.08 2.85 -33.11
N GLU A 450 -1.98 3.08 -34.07
CA GLU A 450 -2.56 4.40 -34.32
C GLU A 450 -4.08 4.25 -34.34
N CYS A 451 -4.74 4.70 -33.27
CA CYS A 451 -6.18 4.90 -33.31
C CYS A 451 -6.46 6.15 -34.12
N GLN A 452 -7.00 5.99 -35.34
CA GLN A 452 -7.64 7.11 -36.01
C GLN A 452 -8.82 7.49 -35.13
N ASN A 453 -8.72 8.59 -34.39
CA ASN A 453 -9.89 9.22 -33.78
C ASN A 453 -10.84 9.59 -34.92
N GLU A 454 -11.73 8.67 -35.31
CA GLU A 454 -12.86 8.99 -36.16
C GLU A 454 -13.80 9.82 -35.31
N PHE A 455 -13.52 11.12 -35.29
CA PHE A 455 -14.50 12.09 -34.86
C PHE A 455 -15.76 11.87 -35.68
N ASP A 456 -16.90 11.68 -35.01
CA ASP A 456 -18.20 11.59 -35.70
C ASP A 456 -18.40 12.78 -36.66
N CYS A 457 -17.73 13.90 -36.35
CA CYS A 457 -17.66 15.12 -37.14
C CYS A 457 -16.21 15.50 -37.51
N PRO A 458 -15.64 14.91 -38.58
CA PRO A 458 -14.23 15.05 -38.93
C PRO A 458 -13.80 16.49 -39.27
N ASP A 459 -14.70 17.30 -39.83
CA ASP A 459 -14.42 18.69 -40.19
C ASP A 459 -14.31 19.62 -38.96
N LEU A 460 -14.83 19.19 -37.81
CA LEU A 460 -14.81 19.92 -36.54
C LEU A 460 -13.80 19.34 -35.54
N GLN A 461 -13.21 18.17 -35.84
CA GLN A 461 -12.39 17.40 -34.90
C GLN A 461 -13.09 17.19 -33.55
N ALA A 462 -14.36 16.80 -33.59
CA ALA A 462 -15.21 16.61 -32.40
C ALA A 462 -16.26 15.50 -32.63
N ASN A 463 -16.73 14.88 -31.55
CA ASN A 463 -17.73 13.80 -31.55
C ASN A 463 -19.16 14.34 -31.40
N VAL A 464 -20.16 13.50 -31.72
CA VAL A 464 -21.56 13.83 -31.42
C VAL A 464 -21.72 13.86 -29.90
N GLY A 465 -22.27 14.97 -29.38
CA GLY A 465 -22.40 15.21 -27.94
C GLY A 465 -21.35 16.16 -27.37
N ASP A 466 -20.25 16.42 -28.10
CA ASP A 466 -19.23 17.36 -27.65
C ASP A 466 -19.77 18.79 -27.56
N ASP A 467 -19.31 19.53 -26.55
CA ASP A 467 -19.65 20.93 -26.36
C ASP A 467 -19.15 21.79 -27.52
N CYS A 468 -19.99 22.73 -27.95
CA CYS A 468 -19.70 23.64 -29.04
C CYS A 468 -20.32 25.02 -28.79
N GLU A 469 -19.79 26.04 -29.45
CA GLU A 469 -20.32 27.41 -29.36
C GLU A 469 -21.00 27.79 -30.68
N THR A 470 -22.29 28.16 -30.61
CA THR A 470 -23.01 28.64 -31.80
C THR A 470 -22.46 30.00 -32.27
N ALA A 471 -22.75 30.39 -33.51
CA ALA A 471 -22.33 31.69 -34.06
C ALA A 471 -22.86 32.91 -33.27
N SER A 472 -23.80 32.70 -32.34
CA SER A 472 -24.35 33.69 -31.40
C SER A 472 -23.60 33.79 -30.07
N GLY A 473 -22.66 32.87 -29.79
CA GLY A 473 -21.92 32.79 -28.53
C GLY A 473 -22.62 31.99 -27.42
N THR A 474 -23.54 31.09 -27.79
CA THR A 474 -24.26 30.23 -26.85
C THR A 474 -23.63 28.85 -26.87
N ILE A 475 -23.38 28.26 -25.69
CA ILE A 475 -22.90 26.88 -25.53
C ILE A 475 -24.04 25.92 -25.92
N GLY A 476 -23.71 24.91 -26.72
CA GLY A 476 -24.58 23.84 -27.19
C GLY A 476 -23.77 22.56 -27.40
N PHE A 477 -24.34 21.56 -28.07
CA PHE A 477 -23.66 20.29 -28.36
C PHE A 477 -23.69 19.96 -29.85
N ILE A 478 -22.72 19.19 -30.32
CA ILE A 478 -22.65 18.73 -31.72
C ILE A 478 -23.66 17.60 -31.92
N ASN A 479 -24.55 17.76 -32.91
CA ASN A 479 -25.54 16.74 -33.24
C ASN A 479 -25.04 15.78 -34.34
N GLU A 480 -25.82 14.72 -34.64
CA GLU A 480 -25.53 13.70 -35.66
C GLU A 480 -25.30 14.24 -37.09
N ASN A 481 -25.64 15.52 -37.35
CA ASN A 481 -25.37 16.18 -38.64
C ASN A 481 -24.14 17.09 -38.60
N CYS A 482 -23.37 17.06 -37.51
CA CYS A 482 -22.18 17.89 -37.30
C CYS A 482 -22.47 19.39 -37.28
N GLU A 483 -23.61 19.75 -36.70
CA GLU A 483 -24.01 21.12 -36.48
C GLU A 483 -24.10 21.39 -34.97
N CYS A 484 -23.62 22.56 -34.54
CA CYS A 484 -23.74 22.98 -33.15
C CYS A 484 -25.19 23.37 -32.86
N GLN A 485 -25.88 22.54 -32.07
CA GLN A 485 -27.27 22.73 -31.70
C GLN A 485 -27.35 23.39 -30.32
N GLU A 486 -28.14 24.47 -30.22
CA GLU A 486 -28.46 25.08 -28.92
C GLU A 486 -29.20 24.05 -28.05
N ASN A 487 -28.91 24.02 -26.75
CA ASN A 487 -29.65 23.21 -25.79
C ASN A 487 -31.15 23.54 -25.89
N ASP A 488 -31.92 22.70 -26.59
CA ASP A 488 -33.36 22.85 -26.70
C ASP A 488 -33.96 22.35 -25.38
N THR A 489 -34.30 23.29 -24.50
CA THR A 489 -35.02 23.05 -23.25
C THR A 489 -36.45 22.61 -23.55
N GLN A 490 -36.64 21.50 -24.26
CA GLN A 490 -37.96 20.92 -24.46
C GLN A 490 -38.24 19.93 -23.35
N PHE A 491 -38.73 20.46 -22.23
CA PHE A 491 -39.15 19.68 -21.08
C PHE A 491 -40.17 18.61 -21.48
N ASP A 492 -39.98 17.36 -21.05
CA ASP A 492 -40.94 16.26 -21.25
C ASP A 492 -42.33 16.61 -20.73
N CYS A 493 -42.38 17.47 -19.71
CA CYS A 493 -43.58 18.05 -19.14
C CYS A 493 -43.61 19.58 -19.31
N PRO A 494 -44.05 20.09 -20.50
CA PRO A 494 -43.94 21.51 -20.85
C PRO A 494 -44.73 22.44 -19.92
N ASP A 495 -45.82 21.96 -19.33
CA ASP A 495 -46.66 22.74 -18.42
C ASP A 495 -46.01 22.89 -17.02
N LEU A 496 -45.08 22.01 -16.67
CA LEU A 496 -44.31 22.02 -15.42
C LEU A 496 -42.91 22.63 -15.59
N GLN A 497 -42.46 22.80 -16.85
CA GLN A 497 -41.07 23.15 -17.18
C GLN A 497 -40.06 22.20 -16.52
N ALA A 498 -40.35 20.89 -16.55
CA ALA A 498 -39.56 19.85 -15.92
C ALA A 498 -39.55 18.57 -16.78
N ASN A 499 -38.50 17.76 -16.68
CA ASN A 499 -38.34 16.48 -17.38
C ASN A 499 -38.93 15.33 -16.56
N VAL A 500 -39.12 14.18 -17.20
CA VAL A 500 -39.45 12.95 -16.47
C VAL A 500 -38.24 12.57 -15.62
N GLY A 501 -38.47 12.30 -14.34
CA GLY A 501 -37.42 12.06 -13.35
C GLY A 501 -37.05 13.29 -12.52
N ASP A 502 -37.44 14.50 -12.92
CA ASP A 502 -37.21 15.71 -12.11
C ASP A 502 -38.00 15.63 -10.80
N ASP A 503 -37.42 16.19 -9.73
CA ASP A 503 -38.05 16.26 -8.43
C ASP A 503 -39.30 17.16 -8.44
N CYS A 504 -40.29 16.76 -7.67
CA CYS A 504 -41.57 17.45 -7.53
C CYS A 504 -42.16 17.26 -6.13
N GLU A 505 -43.12 18.10 -5.77
CA GLU A 505 -43.83 18.01 -4.48
C GLU A 505 -45.29 17.59 -4.73
N THR A 506 -45.77 16.53 -4.07
CA THR A 506 -47.17 16.12 -4.16
C THR A 506 -48.07 17.13 -3.44
N ALA A 507 -49.38 17.09 -3.70
CA ALA A 507 -50.35 17.99 -3.04
C ALA A 507 -50.42 17.84 -1.50
N ASN A 508 -49.76 16.83 -0.93
CA ASN A 508 -49.64 16.60 0.50
C ASN A 508 -48.29 17.08 1.09
N GLY A 509 -47.38 17.60 0.27
CA GLY A 509 -46.08 18.09 0.70
C GLY A 509 -44.96 17.04 0.70
N THR A 510 -45.16 15.90 0.05
CA THR A 510 -44.15 14.84 -0.06
C THR A 510 -43.29 15.07 -1.30
N ILE A 511 -41.97 14.99 -1.18
CA ILE A 511 -41.06 15.03 -2.33
C ILE A 511 -41.17 13.70 -3.10
N GLY A 512 -41.22 13.81 -4.43
CA GLY A 512 -41.36 12.72 -5.37
C GLY A 512 -40.71 13.08 -6.70
N PHE A 513 -40.89 12.24 -7.71
CA PHE A 513 -40.36 12.49 -9.06
C PHE A 513 -41.49 12.55 -10.09
N ILE A 514 -41.28 13.32 -11.16
CA ILE A 514 -42.24 13.46 -12.25
C ILE A 514 -42.21 12.20 -13.12
N ASN A 515 -43.33 11.49 -13.18
CA ASN A 515 -43.44 10.31 -14.04
C ASN A 515 -43.77 10.66 -15.50
N GLU A 516 -43.78 9.67 -16.38
CA GLU A 516 -44.08 9.81 -17.82
C GLU A 516 -45.45 10.44 -18.15
N ASN A 517 -46.38 10.49 -17.17
CA ASN A 517 -47.67 11.15 -17.33
C ASN A 517 -47.67 12.61 -16.81
N CYS A 518 -46.50 13.15 -16.45
CA CYS A 518 -46.33 14.45 -15.84
C CYS A 518 -47.06 14.61 -14.50
N GLU A 519 -47.10 13.53 -13.72
CA GLU A 519 -47.66 13.50 -12.37
C GLU A 519 -46.56 13.20 -11.34
N CYS A 520 -46.64 13.84 -10.18
CA CYS A 520 -45.65 13.66 -9.12
C CYS A 520 -45.88 12.36 -8.32
N GLN A 521 -44.90 11.47 -8.32
CA GLN A 521 -44.94 10.17 -7.63
C GLN A 521 -44.03 10.17 -6.40
N GLU A 522 -44.57 9.83 -5.22
CA GLU A 522 -43.83 9.84 -3.95
C GLU A 522 -42.65 8.86 -3.95
N ASN A 523 -41.46 9.34 -3.54
CA ASN A 523 -40.30 8.52 -3.27
C ASN A 523 -40.36 8.07 -1.79
N ASN A 524 -40.23 6.78 -1.53
CA ASN A 524 -40.39 6.23 -0.18
C ASN A 524 -39.05 5.63 0.29
N THR A 525 -38.12 6.52 0.61
CA THR A 525 -36.89 6.25 1.34
C THR A 525 -36.91 7.01 2.67
N GLN A 526 -36.36 6.39 3.72
CA GLN A 526 -36.38 6.92 5.08
C GLN A 526 -35.19 7.88 5.24
N PHE A 527 -35.46 9.17 5.46
CA PHE A 527 -34.43 10.20 5.64
C PHE A 527 -33.75 10.13 7.02
N ASP A 528 -32.44 10.41 7.07
CA ASP A 528 -31.66 10.50 8.32
C ASP A 528 -32.17 11.62 9.24
N CYS A 529 -32.69 12.70 8.64
CA CYS A 529 -33.33 13.82 9.33
C CYS A 529 -34.83 13.92 8.95
N PRO A 530 -35.72 13.15 9.62
CA PRO A 530 -37.12 13.03 9.22
C PRO A 530 -37.92 14.34 9.27
N ASP A 531 -37.54 15.25 10.17
CA ASP A 531 -38.21 16.55 10.33
C ASP A 531 -37.80 17.57 9.25
N LEU A 532 -36.63 17.38 8.63
CA LEU A 532 -36.13 18.16 7.49
C LEU A 532 -36.41 17.49 6.15
N GLN A 533 -36.77 16.19 6.15
CA GLN A 533 -36.90 15.36 4.96
C GLN A 533 -35.63 15.40 4.09
N ALA A 534 -34.48 15.32 4.75
CA ALA A 534 -33.15 15.41 4.16
C ALA A 534 -32.23 14.38 4.82
N ASN A 535 -31.23 13.91 4.09
CA ASN A 535 -30.14 13.09 4.60
C ASN A 535 -29.02 13.99 5.13
N ILE A 536 -28.10 13.41 5.91
CA ILE A 536 -26.90 14.14 6.33
C ILE A 536 -26.06 14.42 5.08
N GLY A 537 -25.58 15.66 4.95
CA GLY A 537 -24.85 16.15 3.77
C GLY A 537 -25.72 16.80 2.69
N ASP A 538 -27.06 16.68 2.76
CA ASP A 538 -27.95 17.34 1.81
C ASP A 538 -27.84 18.87 1.89
N ASP A 539 -27.95 19.53 0.73
CA ASP A 539 -28.05 20.97 0.65
C ASP A 539 -29.28 21.49 1.39
N CYS A 540 -29.09 22.52 2.20
CA CYS A 540 -30.15 23.16 2.96
C CYS A 540 -30.00 24.68 2.96
N GLN A 541 -31.04 25.36 3.43
CA GLN A 541 -31.02 26.82 3.55
C GLN A 541 -31.30 27.23 5.01
N THR A 542 -30.39 28.01 5.61
CA THR A 542 -30.59 28.51 6.98
C THR A 542 -31.77 29.47 7.05
N ALA A 543 -32.28 29.74 8.25
CA ALA A 543 -33.38 30.69 8.45
C ALA A 543 -33.10 32.12 7.95
N ASN A 544 -31.83 32.44 7.65
CA ASN A 544 -31.40 33.72 7.09
C ASN A 544 -31.27 33.71 5.56
N GLY A 545 -31.47 32.58 4.90
CA GLY A 545 -31.39 32.44 3.44
C GLY A 545 -30.02 32.05 2.90
N THR A 546 -29.05 31.75 3.76
CA THR A 546 -27.71 31.25 3.38
C THR A 546 -27.80 29.78 2.99
N LEU A 547 -27.13 29.37 1.91
CA LEU A 547 -26.98 27.96 1.55
C LEU A 547 -26.00 27.28 2.52
N GLY A 548 -26.22 26.00 2.77
CA GLY A 548 -25.48 25.21 3.74
C GLY A 548 -25.77 23.72 3.55
N PHE A 549 -25.27 22.87 4.45
CA PHE A 549 -25.52 21.42 4.43
C PHE A 549 -26.14 20.93 5.74
N VAL A 550 -26.91 19.84 5.68
CA VAL A 550 -27.52 19.21 6.86
C VAL A 550 -26.45 18.42 7.62
N ASN A 551 -26.17 18.82 8.86
CA ASN A 551 -25.21 18.11 9.70
C ASN A 551 -25.85 16.95 10.49
N GLU A 552 -25.04 16.18 11.20
CA GLU A 552 -25.47 15.03 12.02
C GLU A 552 -26.51 15.35 13.11
N ASN A 553 -26.62 16.62 13.50
CA ASN A 553 -27.64 17.08 14.45
C ASN A 553 -28.95 17.49 13.77
N CYS A 554 -29.09 17.24 12.47
CA CYS A 554 -30.22 17.66 11.64
C CYS A 554 -30.44 19.18 11.70
N GLU A 555 -29.35 19.94 11.68
CA GLU A 555 -29.35 21.40 11.58
C GLU A 555 -28.65 21.83 10.28
N CYS A 556 -29.16 22.92 9.68
CA CYS A 556 -28.53 23.49 8.49
C CYS A 556 -27.32 24.33 8.88
N GLN A 557 -26.12 23.84 8.59
CA GLN A 557 -24.85 24.50 8.85
C GLN A 557 -24.45 25.36 7.65
N GLU A 558 -24.11 26.63 7.87
CA GLU A 558 -23.69 27.54 6.79
C GLU A 558 -22.39 27.03 6.16
N ASP A 559 -22.39 26.94 4.82
CA ASP A 559 -21.19 26.66 4.05
C ASP A 559 -20.34 27.95 3.99
N ASP A 560 -19.25 28.02 4.75
CA ASP A 560 -18.31 29.15 4.73
C ASP A 560 -17.25 28.93 3.64
N THR A 561 -17.69 28.80 2.39
CA THR A 561 -16.82 28.82 1.21
C THR A 561 -16.52 30.25 0.75
N GLN A 562 -16.20 31.15 1.69
CA GLN A 562 -15.64 32.44 1.32
C GLN A 562 -14.12 32.29 1.11
N PHE A 563 -13.69 32.12 -0.15
CA PHE A 563 -12.28 32.19 -0.51
C PHE A 563 -11.62 33.41 0.14
N ASP A 564 -10.55 33.21 0.91
CA ASP A 564 -9.83 34.30 1.57
C ASP A 564 -9.35 35.36 0.57
N CYS A 565 -9.13 34.93 -0.69
CA CYS A 565 -8.79 35.76 -1.83
C CYS A 565 -9.87 35.67 -2.93
N PRO A 566 -11.00 36.40 -2.80
CA PRO A 566 -12.15 36.28 -3.69
C PRO A 566 -11.87 36.65 -5.15
N ASP A 567 -10.92 37.56 -5.38
CA ASP A 567 -10.55 38.01 -6.73
C ASP A 567 -9.76 36.93 -7.51
N TYR A 568 -9.23 35.92 -6.81
CA TYR A 568 -8.43 34.84 -7.36
C TYR A 568 -9.09 33.46 -7.24
N GLN A 569 -10.28 33.38 -6.60
CA GLN A 569 -10.96 32.12 -6.29
C GLN A 569 -10.02 31.12 -5.58
N ALA A 570 -9.21 31.64 -4.67
CA ALA A 570 -8.12 30.92 -4.02
C ALA A 570 -8.09 31.26 -2.52
N ASN A 571 -7.55 30.37 -1.71
CA ASN A 571 -7.37 30.54 -0.28
C ASN A 571 -5.95 31.05 0.06
N VAL A 572 -5.79 31.57 1.27
CA VAL A 572 -4.44 31.84 1.80
C VAL A 572 -3.69 30.52 1.89
N GLY A 573 -2.47 30.47 1.34
CA GLY A 573 -1.68 29.25 1.22
C GLY A 573 -1.78 28.56 -0.15
N ASP A 574 -2.68 29.00 -1.04
CA ASP A 574 -2.73 28.44 -2.40
C ASP A 574 -1.50 28.83 -3.22
N PRO A 575 -1.02 27.94 -4.11
CA PRO A 575 0.11 28.21 -4.96
C PRO A 575 -0.19 29.35 -5.95
N CYS A 576 0.79 30.20 -6.18
CA CYS A 576 0.68 31.34 -7.08
C CYS A 576 2.00 31.58 -7.82
N GLU A 577 1.93 32.34 -8.92
CA GLU A 577 3.11 32.77 -9.66
C GLU A 577 3.17 34.31 -9.65
N ASN A 578 4.29 34.88 -9.20
CA ASN A 578 4.45 36.33 -9.19
C ASN A 578 4.67 36.87 -10.63
N PRO A 579 4.55 38.19 -10.88
CA PRO A 579 4.70 38.76 -12.24
C PRO A 579 6.06 38.55 -12.93
N ASN A 580 7.06 38.01 -12.23
CA ASN A 580 8.38 37.67 -12.76
C ASN A 580 8.52 36.17 -13.06
N GLY A 581 7.47 35.37 -12.86
CA GLY A 581 7.45 33.95 -13.14
C GLY A 581 8.04 33.06 -12.07
N VAL A 582 7.98 33.50 -10.80
CA VAL A 582 8.49 32.74 -9.65
C VAL A 582 7.32 32.24 -8.84
N SER A 583 7.28 30.93 -8.60
CA SER A 583 6.29 30.26 -7.76
C SER A 583 6.38 30.72 -6.30
N GLY A 584 5.24 30.77 -5.63
CA GLY A 584 5.09 31.14 -4.22
C GLY A 584 3.69 30.80 -3.73
N PHE A 585 3.29 31.38 -2.59
CA PHE A 585 1.97 31.16 -1.99
C PHE A 585 1.24 32.48 -1.70
N LEU A 586 -0.10 32.45 -1.66
CA LEU A 586 -0.90 33.62 -1.29
C LEU A 586 -0.85 33.87 0.22
N ASN A 587 -0.47 35.08 0.63
CA ASN A 587 -0.54 35.50 2.03
C ASN A 587 -1.92 36.08 2.40
N GLU A 588 -2.12 36.45 3.67
CA GLU A 588 -3.37 37.07 4.19
C GLU A 588 -3.84 38.35 3.45
N ASN A 589 -2.96 38.98 2.67
CA ASN A 589 -3.27 40.15 1.84
C ASN A 589 -3.50 39.79 0.36
N CYS A 590 -3.56 38.50 0.03
CA CYS A 590 -3.66 37.97 -1.33
C CYS A 590 -2.51 38.41 -2.24
N GLU A 591 -1.33 38.58 -1.65
CA GLU A 591 -0.09 38.84 -2.39
C GLU A 591 0.69 37.53 -2.52
N CYS A 592 1.18 37.24 -3.73
CA CYS A 592 2.04 36.10 -3.98
C CYS A 592 3.43 36.32 -3.36
N VAL A 593 3.72 35.63 -2.26
CA VAL A 593 5.00 35.69 -1.57
C VAL A 593 5.86 34.49 -1.99
N VAL A 594 7.09 34.78 -2.42
CA VAL A 594 8.09 33.74 -2.74
C VAL A 594 8.65 33.28 -1.42
N ASP A 595 8.48 31.99 -1.12
CA ASP A 595 9.14 31.42 0.04
C ASP A 595 10.66 31.57 -0.15
N ASN A 596 11.30 32.19 0.82
CA ASN A 596 12.77 32.16 0.92
C ASN A 596 13.02 31.59 2.30
N ASP A 597 12.61 30.34 2.48
CA ASP A 597 12.91 29.62 3.69
C ASP A 597 14.44 29.51 3.78
N PRO A 598 15.08 30.18 4.76
CA PRO A 598 16.53 30.12 4.91
C PRO A 598 17.03 28.72 5.31
N PHE A 599 16.12 27.77 5.57
CA PHE A 599 16.43 26.40 5.97
C PHE A 599 16.20 25.35 4.86
N GLU A 600 15.68 25.75 3.69
CA GLU A 600 15.25 24.83 2.61
C GLU A 600 16.30 23.80 2.18
N CYS A 601 17.59 24.15 2.18
CA CYS A 601 18.65 23.22 1.76
C CYS A 601 19.20 22.31 2.88
N PHE A 602 18.68 22.41 4.10
CA PHE A 602 19.06 21.56 5.22
C PHE A 602 18.05 20.43 5.40
N GLY A 603 18.52 19.26 5.84
CA GLY A 603 17.68 18.09 6.01
C GLY A 603 18.35 17.03 6.88
N ASN A 604 17.71 15.87 6.99
CA ASN A 604 18.27 14.70 7.65
C ASN A 604 19.28 14.01 6.72
N TYR A 605 20.37 13.48 7.28
CA TYR A 605 21.45 12.88 6.48
C TYR A 605 22.04 11.65 7.18
N ALA A 606 22.45 10.66 6.41
CA ALA A 606 23.33 9.59 6.89
C ALA A 606 24.76 9.85 6.42
N LEU A 607 25.71 9.83 7.35
CA LEU A 607 27.14 9.90 7.04
C LEU A 607 27.77 8.54 7.32
N THR A 608 28.16 7.85 6.25
CA THR A 608 28.80 6.54 6.31
C THR A 608 30.32 6.68 6.18
N VAL A 609 31.07 6.01 7.05
CA VAL A 609 32.54 5.97 7.03
C VAL A 609 33.01 4.53 7.25
N CYS A 610 34.04 4.11 6.51
CA CYS A 610 34.68 2.81 6.74
C CYS A 610 35.26 2.70 8.16
N ASP A 611 35.11 1.52 8.77
CA ASP A 611 35.81 1.17 10.00
C ASP A 611 37.33 1.23 9.78
N ASP A 612 38.07 1.49 10.86
CA ASP A 612 39.53 1.58 10.78
C ASP A 612 40.18 0.18 10.68
N ASP A 613 41.51 0.10 10.77
CA ASP A 613 42.23 -1.20 10.73
C ASP A 613 41.77 -2.18 11.84
N VAL A 614 41.02 -1.71 12.83
CA VAL A 614 40.39 -2.46 13.91
C VAL A 614 38.88 -2.42 13.72
N ILE A 615 38.31 -3.54 13.26
CA ILE A 615 36.85 -3.67 13.15
C ILE A 615 36.23 -3.73 14.56
N ASP A 616 35.87 -2.58 15.09
CA ASP A 616 35.22 -2.42 16.38
C ASP A 616 33.97 -1.54 16.35
N GLY A 617 33.56 -1.10 15.16
CA GLY A 617 32.40 -0.27 14.91
C GLY A 617 32.63 1.20 15.27
N PHE A 618 33.86 1.66 15.44
CA PHE A 618 34.17 3.04 15.81
C PHE A 618 35.07 3.75 14.78
N ALA A 619 34.55 4.79 14.13
CA ALA A 619 35.28 5.60 13.17
C ALA A 619 35.23 7.10 13.51
N ALA A 620 36.11 7.89 12.89
CA ALA A 620 36.12 9.35 13.03
C ALA A 620 35.37 10.02 11.87
N PHE A 621 34.26 10.69 12.19
CA PHE A 621 33.38 11.38 11.24
C PHE A 621 33.73 12.87 11.12
N ASP A 622 33.86 13.40 9.90
CA ASP A 622 33.89 14.84 9.68
C ASP A 622 32.46 15.38 9.54
N LEU A 623 31.89 15.86 10.66
CA LEU A 623 30.52 16.36 10.69
C LEU A 623 30.29 17.59 9.79
N ASN A 624 31.34 18.28 9.35
CA ASN A 624 31.18 19.41 8.42
C ASN A 624 30.73 18.95 7.01
N LEU A 625 30.82 17.65 6.72
CA LEU A 625 30.35 17.09 5.45
C LEU A 625 28.82 17.06 5.35
N ILE A 626 28.11 16.95 6.47
CA ILE A 626 26.64 16.84 6.51
C ILE A 626 25.95 17.99 5.76
N PHE A 627 26.49 19.21 5.83
CA PHE A 627 25.94 20.39 5.13
C PHE A 627 26.92 20.99 4.11
N ALA A 628 27.90 20.22 3.61
CA ALA A 628 28.91 20.73 2.68
C ALA A 628 28.29 21.27 1.37
N ASN A 629 27.14 20.71 0.97
CA ASN A 629 26.43 21.07 -0.26
C ASN A 629 25.34 22.14 -0.07
N CYS A 630 25.18 22.69 1.15
CA CYS A 630 24.21 23.73 1.48
C CYS A 630 24.92 25.00 2.01
N PRO A 631 25.62 25.75 1.14
CA PRO A 631 26.39 26.92 1.53
C PRO A 631 25.49 28.16 1.68
N GLU A 632 24.72 28.21 2.75
CA GLU A 632 23.90 29.39 3.09
C GLU A 632 24.65 30.37 4.01
N ASP A 633 24.96 31.56 3.50
CA ASP A 633 25.73 32.59 4.20
C ASP A 633 24.97 33.23 5.39
N ASN A 634 23.65 33.02 5.47
CA ASN A 634 22.73 33.62 6.43
C ASN A 634 22.31 32.69 7.57
N VAL A 635 22.93 31.51 7.73
CA VAL A 635 22.63 30.56 8.81
C VAL A 635 23.88 30.07 9.55
N GLN A 636 23.69 29.49 10.73
CA GLN A 636 24.74 28.90 11.56
C GLN A 636 24.27 27.57 12.12
N TYR A 637 25.12 26.54 12.04
CA TYR A 637 24.82 25.21 12.56
C TYR A 637 25.87 24.66 13.53
N ASN A 638 25.43 23.78 14.43
CA ASN A 638 26.26 22.97 15.32
C ASN A 638 25.60 21.60 15.54
N PHE A 639 26.39 20.59 15.93
CA PHE A 639 25.94 19.22 16.15
C PHE A 639 25.93 18.84 17.64
N TYR A 640 25.09 17.87 18.03
CA TYR A 640 24.80 17.50 19.41
C TYR A 640 24.47 16.00 19.53
N LEU A 641 24.68 15.42 20.71
CA LEU A 641 24.36 14.01 20.98
C LEU A 641 22.88 13.73 21.23
N THR A 642 22.12 14.73 21.68
CA THR A 642 20.71 14.57 22.01
C THR A 642 19.92 15.79 21.53
N ILE A 643 18.65 15.58 21.20
CA ILE A 643 17.74 16.66 20.81
C ILE A 643 17.64 17.75 21.89
N SER A 644 17.63 17.36 23.18
CA SER A 644 17.58 18.30 24.30
C SER A 644 18.82 19.21 24.39
N ASP A 645 20.01 18.66 24.10
CA ASP A 645 21.25 19.43 24.05
C ASP A 645 21.26 20.41 22.85
N ALA A 646 20.67 20.02 21.71
CA ALA A 646 20.51 20.86 20.53
C ALA A 646 19.51 22.01 20.77
N GLU A 647 18.37 21.74 21.41
CA GLU A 647 17.39 22.75 21.82
C GLU A 647 17.98 23.75 22.82
N ALA A 648 18.73 23.26 23.81
CA ALA A 648 19.35 24.08 24.85
C ALA A 648 20.69 24.71 24.45
N GLN A 649 21.24 24.34 23.28
CA GLN A 649 22.56 24.77 22.78
C GLN A 649 23.71 24.49 23.77
N VAL A 650 23.71 23.29 24.36
CA VAL A 650 24.72 22.85 25.33
C VAL A 650 25.47 21.63 24.81
N ASN A 651 26.72 21.45 25.23
CA ASN A 651 27.56 20.30 24.84
C ASN A 651 27.67 20.04 23.31
N PRO A 652 27.96 21.06 22.46
CA PRO A 652 28.10 20.82 21.03
C PRO A 652 29.26 19.85 20.73
N LEU A 653 29.03 18.96 19.77
CA LEU A 653 30.03 18.04 19.23
C LEU A 653 31.08 18.80 18.42
N SER A 654 32.32 18.35 18.52
CA SER A 654 33.42 18.87 17.71
C SER A 654 33.69 17.93 16.54
N SER A 655 33.81 18.46 15.33
CA SER A 655 34.34 17.71 14.19
C SER A 655 35.89 17.70 14.19
N PRO A 656 36.55 16.56 13.91
CA PRO A 656 35.95 15.25 13.70
C PRO A 656 35.43 14.63 15.01
N TYR A 657 34.32 13.89 14.92
CA TYR A 657 33.65 13.23 16.03
C TYR A 657 33.79 11.71 15.90
N THR A 658 34.12 11.02 17.00
CA THR A 658 34.16 9.55 17.03
C THR A 658 32.89 9.05 17.69
N ASN A 659 32.21 8.11 17.02
CA ASN A 659 30.99 7.51 17.51
C ASN A 659 31.22 6.63 18.77
N VAL A 660 30.13 6.31 19.47
CA VAL A 660 30.09 5.49 20.70
C VAL A 660 29.10 4.32 20.61
N SER A 661 28.33 4.25 19.53
CA SER A 661 27.56 3.11 19.07
C SER A 661 27.58 3.09 17.53
N ASN A 662 27.20 1.97 16.92
CA ASN A 662 27.05 1.88 15.47
C ASN A 662 25.77 1.11 15.14
N PRO A 663 24.78 1.71 14.44
CA PRO A 663 24.72 3.12 14.05
C PRO A 663 24.62 4.08 15.26
N GLN A 664 24.86 5.37 15.04
CA GLN A 664 24.67 6.41 16.06
C GLN A 664 23.93 7.63 15.52
N THR A 665 22.79 7.94 16.14
CA THR A 665 22.08 9.19 15.95
C THR A 665 22.81 10.40 16.58
N ILE A 666 22.88 11.49 15.84
CA ILE A 666 23.23 12.83 16.32
C ILE A 666 22.22 13.86 15.80
N TYR A 667 22.21 15.05 16.39
CA TYR A 667 21.29 16.12 16.01
C TYR A 667 22.06 17.37 15.59
N SER A 668 21.61 18.06 14.56
CA SER A 668 22.07 19.42 14.27
C SER A 668 21.02 20.45 14.65
N ARG A 669 21.49 21.65 15.00
CA ARG A 669 20.65 22.84 15.10
C ARG A 669 21.12 23.84 14.08
N VAL A 670 20.28 24.17 13.11
CA VAL A 670 20.52 25.21 12.10
C VAL A 670 19.72 26.44 12.49
N SER A 671 20.35 27.60 12.58
CA SER A 671 19.72 28.82 13.09
C SER A 671 20.05 30.03 12.24
N LEU A 672 19.11 30.98 12.16
CA LEU A 672 19.31 32.18 11.36
C LEU A 672 20.44 33.06 11.94
N ALA A 673 21.36 33.48 11.09
CA ALA A 673 22.48 34.33 11.47
C ALA A 673 21.98 35.69 11.98
N GLY A 674 22.00 35.86 13.31
CA GLY A 674 21.58 37.08 13.98
C GLY A 674 20.31 36.95 14.82
N ASP A 675 19.55 35.87 14.68
CA ASP A 675 18.43 35.53 15.57
C ASP A 675 18.40 34.02 15.89
N PRO A 676 19.08 33.57 16.96
CA PRO A 676 19.21 32.14 17.29
C PRO A 676 17.90 31.48 17.79
N ASN A 677 16.82 32.27 17.95
CA ASN A 677 15.50 31.74 18.32
C ASN A 677 14.70 31.24 17.11
N VAL A 678 15.16 31.57 15.89
CA VAL A 678 14.63 31.02 14.64
C VAL A 678 15.59 29.92 14.22
N PHE A 679 15.17 28.67 14.38
CA PHE A 679 16.00 27.50 14.15
C PHE A 679 15.16 26.27 13.79
N GLU A 680 15.81 25.35 13.11
CA GLU A 680 15.32 23.99 12.85
C GLU A 680 16.31 22.98 13.42
N LEU A 681 15.80 21.77 13.67
CA LEU A 681 16.56 20.64 14.18
C LEU A 681 16.48 19.52 13.16
N TYR A 682 17.62 18.91 12.87
CA TYR A 682 17.70 17.77 11.97
C TYR A 682 18.36 16.60 12.68
N GLU A 683 17.91 15.40 12.34
CA GLU A 683 18.47 14.15 12.81
C GLU A 683 19.43 13.59 11.77
N HIS A 684 20.58 13.09 12.21
CA HIS A 684 21.57 12.48 11.33
C HIS A 684 22.05 11.15 11.89
N GLN A 685 22.32 10.20 10.99
CA GLN A 685 22.90 8.91 11.34
C GLN A 685 24.39 8.89 11.04
N LEU A 686 25.20 8.42 11.98
CA LEU A 686 26.60 8.10 11.78
C LEU A 686 26.73 6.58 11.67
N ILE A 687 27.18 6.10 10.52
CA ILE A 687 27.24 4.67 10.20
C ILE A 687 28.71 4.29 9.96
N VAL A 688 29.17 3.27 10.67
CA VAL A 688 30.49 2.64 10.46
C VAL A 688 30.27 1.32 9.74
N GLU A 689 30.89 1.14 8.58
CA GLU A 689 30.78 -0.11 7.81
C GLU A 689 32.09 -0.89 7.80
N ASP A 690 32.01 -2.23 7.89
CA ASP A 690 33.17 -3.10 7.78
C ASP A 690 33.62 -3.17 6.32
N CYS A 691 34.50 -2.25 5.94
CA CYS A 691 35.16 -2.26 4.64
C CYS A 691 36.27 -3.34 4.52
N GLY A 692 36.38 -4.25 5.51
CA GLY A 692 37.54 -5.09 5.80
C GLY A 692 37.44 -6.58 5.45
N GLN A 693 36.37 -7.07 4.81
CA GLN A 693 36.32 -8.49 4.39
C GLN A 693 35.91 -8.79 2.93
N ASP A 694 35.33 -7.84 2.17
CA ASP A 694 34.96 -8.07 0.76
C ASP A 694 35.55 -7.07 -0.25
N ALA A 695 36.57 -6.29 0.15
CA ALA A 695 37.29 -5.45 -0.81
C ALA A 695 38.03 -6.31 -1.85
N CYS A 696 37.51 -6.36 -3.08
CA CYS A 696 38.24 -6.88 -4.23
C CYS A 696 39.64 -6.29 -4.29
N THR A 697 40.64 -7.12 -4.58
CA THR A 697 41.98 -6.59 -4.85
C THR A 697 41.96 -5.87 -6.21
N GLU A 698 42.96 -4.99 -6.45
CA GLU A 698 43.16 -4.39 -7.77
C GLU A 698 43.22 -5.46 -8.88
N GLN A 699 43.71 -6.66 -8.55
CA GLN A 699 43.76 -7.78 -9.48
C GLN A 699 42.37 -8.37 -9.76
N ASP A 700 41.48 -8.42 -8.78
CA ASP A 700 40.14 -8.98 -8.92
C ASP A 700 39.27 -8.04 -9.77
N VAL A 701 39.27 -6.73 -9.47
CA VAL A 701 38.56 -5.72 -10.29
C VAL A 701 39.06 -5.75 -11.74
N ASN A 702 40.38 -5.82 -11.95
CA ASN A 702 40.94 -5.94 -13.30
C ASN A 702 40.42 -7.18 -14.04
N ASN A 703 40.34 -8.33 -13.36
CA ASN A 703 39.87 -9.57 -13.98
C ASN A 703 38.39 -9.49 -14.32
N ILE A 704 37.57 -8.97 -13.40
CA ILE A 704 36.11 -8.81 -13.55
C ILE A 704 35.79 -7.90 -14.72
N LEU A 705 36.40 -6.71 -14.77
CA LEU A 705 36.17 -5.74 -15.84
C LEU A 705 36.49 -6.31 -17.23
N MET A 706 37.57 -7.09 -17.36
CA MET A 706 38.03 -7.64 -18.64
C MET A 706 37.33 -8.93 -19.07
N GLU A 707 36.43 -9.49 -18.27
CA GLU A 707 35.83 -10.81 -18.54
C GLU A 707 34.68 -10.75 -19.54
N CYS A 708 33.81 -9.75 -19.44
CA CYS A 708 32.62 -9.56 -20.28
C CYS A 708 32.38 -8.07 -20.60
N ASP A 709 31.33 -7.81 -21.38
CA ASP A 709 30.85 -6.44 -21.63
C ASP A 709 30.01 -5.97 -20.43
N TRP A 710 29.88 -4.65 -20.28
CA TRP A 710 29.17 -4.03 -19.17
C TRP A 710 28.14 -3.02 -19.69
N ILE A 711 26.96 -3.04 -19.09
CA ILE A 711 25.88 -2.07 -19.36
C ILE A 711 25.76 -1.13 -18.17
N PRO A 712 25.89 0.19 -18.33
CA PRO A 712 25.59 1.15 -17.28
C PRO A 712 24.07 1.28 -17.16
N VAL A 713 23.50 0.49 -16.26
CA VAL A 713 22.05 0.45 -16.00
C VAL A 713 21.55 1.65 -15.21
N SER A 714 22.43 2.26 -14.41
CA SER A 714 22.19 3.54 -13.75
C SER A 714 23.45 4.39 -13.74
N VAL A 715 23.33 5.65 -14.16
CA VAL A 715 24.37 6.68 -14.07
C VAL A 715 23.77 7.88 -13.35
N ASN A 716 24.10 8.05 -12.08
CA ASN A 716 23.53 9.04 -11.17
C ASN A 716 22.00 9.00 -11.11
N GLY A 717 21.42 7.79 -11.07
CA GLY A 717 19.96 7.60 -11.03
C GLY A 717 19.24 7.72 -12.37
N SER A 718 19.97 7.93 -13.47
CA SER A 718 19.40 7.92 -14.83
C SER A 718 19.74 6.62 -15.56
N ASN A 719 18.76 6.09 -16.30
CA ASN A 719 18.89 4.93 -17.17
C ASN A 719 19.21 5.28 -18.64
N ASP A 720 19.53 6.54 -18.94
CA ASP A 720 19.80 7.05 -20.31
C ASP A 720 20.90 6.29 -21.07
N PHE A 721 21.71 5.50 -20.36
CA PHE A 721 22.82 4.73 -20.89
C PHE A 721 22.60 3.21 -20.87
N ASN A 722 21.40 2.71 -20.54
CA ASN A 722 21.12 1.26 -20.48
C ASN A 722 21.21 0.53 -21.84
N THR A 723 21.27 1.26 -22.96
CA THR A 723 21.52 0.73 -24.30
C THR A 723 23.00 0.82 -24.74
N VAL A 724 23.88 1.25 -23.84
CA VAL A 724 25.31 1.43 -24.09
C VAL A 724 26.10 0.23 -23.59
N HIS A 725 27.00 -0.28 -24.42
CA HIS A 725 27.90 -1.38 -24.05
C HIS A 725 29.32 -0.86 -23.83
N MET A 726 29.92 -1.26 -22.71
CA MET A 726 31.27 -0.89 -22.29
C MET A 726 32.18 -2.13 -22.27
N THR A 727 33.24 -2.12 -23.09
CA THR A 727 34.22 -3.21 -23.17
C THR A 727 35.57 -2.75 -22.63
N PHE A 728 36.05 -3.38 -21.55
CA PHE A 728 37.36 -3.10 -20.95
C PHE A 728 38.44 -4.03 -21.52
N GLY A 729 39.32 -3.47 -22.36
CA GLY A 729 40.35 -4.21 -23.07
C GLY A 729 41.65 -4.45 -22.27
N PRO A 730 42.41 -5.51 -22.61
CA PRO A 730 43.64 -5.89 -21.90
C PRO A 730 44.82 -4.94 -22.10
N ASN A 731 44.69 -3.95 -22.99
CA ASN A 731 45.70 -2.89 -23.18
C ASN A 731 45.25 -1.56 -22.54
N GLN A 732 44.32 -1.61 -21.57
CA GLN A 732 43.76 -0.44 -20.89
C GLN A 732 42.96 0.49 -21.82
N ASP A 733 42.46 -0.05 -22.92
CA ASP A 733 41.49 0.57 -23.81
C ASP A 733 40.08 0.30 -23.29
N LEU A 734 39.24 1.34 -23.21
CA LEU A 734 37.81 1.21 -22.89
C LEU A 734 37.03 1.61 -24.14
N VAL A 735 36.31 0.67 -24.73
CA VAL A 735 35.44 0.92 -25.89
C VAL A 735 34.02 1.09 -25.39
N ILE A 736 33.34 2.15 -25.81
CA ILE A 736 31.93 2.40 -25.52
C ILE A 736 31.17 2.42 -26.85
N GLU A 737 30.20 1.53 -27.00
CA GLU A 737 29.33 1.40 -28.19
C GLU A 737 27.87 1.63 -27.78
N GLY A 738 27.24 2.68 -28.33
CA GLY A 738 25.85 3.02 -27.99
C GLY A 738 25.42 4.34 -28.62
N ASN A 739 24.11 4.58 -28.75
CA ASN A 739 23.54 5.79 -29.36
C ASN A 739 24.07 6.10 -30.78
N GLY A 740 24.41 5.06 -31.54
CA GLY A 740 24.94 5.19 -32.91
C GLY A 740 26.39 5.68 -33.01
N GLU A 741 27.11 5.80 -31.89
CA GLU A 741 28.51 6.21 -31.81
C GLU A 741 29.38 5.10 -31.18
N VAL A 742 30.66 5.08 -31.58
CA VAL A 742 31.69 4.23 -30.97
C VAL A 742 32.85 5.13 -30.60
N GLU A 743 33.11 5.28 -29.29
CA GLU A 743 34.28 5.99 -28.77
C GLU A 743 35.24 5.04 -28.07
N THR A 744 36.52 5.38 -28.08
CA THR A 744 37.56 4.62 -27.37
C THR A 744 38.29 5.56 -26.42
N GLY A 745 38.13 5.28 -25.13
CA GLY A 745 38.85 5.91 -24.04
C GLY A 745 39.91 4.97 -23.46
N THR A 746 40.28 5.24 -22.22
CA THR A 746 41.26 4.49 -21.44
C THR A 746 40.74 4.26 -20.04
N TRP A 747 41.13 3.14 -19.45
CA TRP A 747 40.80 2.79 -18.07
C TRP A 747 42.05 2.28 -17.34
N ASN A 748 42.12 2.48 -16.03
CA ASN A 748 43.15 1.86 -15.19
C ASN A 748 42.63 1.68 -13.77
N THR A 749 43.01 0.61 -13.09
CA THR A 749 42.72 0.46 -11.66
C THR A 749 43.87 0.98 -10.81
N ALA A 750 43.58 1.47 -9.61
CA ALA A 750 44.57 1.87 -8.61
C ALA A 750 43.98 1.75 -7.21
N GLY A 751 44.78 1.41 -6.20
CA GLY A 751 44.30 1.30 -4.81
C GLY A 751 44.74 -0.01 -4.17
N ASN A 752 44.64 -0.11 -2.85
CA ASN A 752 44.84 -1.35 -2.11
C ASN A 752 43.94 -1.32 -0.86
N PRO A 753 43.46 -2.48 -0.39
CA PRO A 753 42.81 -2.57 0.91
C PRO A 753 43.74 -1.99 2.00
N PRO A 754 43.25 -1.12 2.92
CA PRO A 754 41.84 -0.85 3.20
C PRO A 754 41.24 0.38 2.50
N ASP A 755 42.01 1.13 1.69
CA ASP A 755 41.55 2.39 1.07
C ASP A 755 40.62 2.18 -0.16
N GLY A 756 40.21 0.95 -0.44
CA GLY A 756 39.42 0.56 -1.62
C GLY A 756 40.22 0.46 -2.93
N VAL A 757 39.56 0.04 -4.01
CA VAL A 757 40.10 0.02 -5.37
C VAL A 757 39.34 1.04 -6.20
N TYR A 758 40.08 1.86 -6.94
CA TYR A 758 39.54 2.88 -7.84
C TYR A 758 39.70 2.46 -9.30
N ILE A 759 38.74 2.82 -10.13
CA ILE A 759 38.80 2.76 -11.60
C ILE A 759 38.91 4.18 -12.14
N LEU A 760 40.01 4.46 -12.84
CA LEU A 760 40.26 5.75 -13.49
C LEU A 760 39.87 5.64 -14.97
N ILE A 761 38.83 6.35 -15.38
CA ILE A 761 38.34 6.40 -16.76
C ILE A 761 38.65 7.76 -17.38
N SER A 762 39.17 7.77 -18.60
CA SER A 762 39.42 9.02 -19.33
C SER A 762 39.41 8.85 -20.85
N GLY A 763 39.28 9.95 -21.60
CA GLY A 763 39.52 9.96 -23.05
C GLY A 763 38.28 10.11 -23.94
N PHE A 764 37.11 10.35 -23.36
CA PHE A 764 35.86 10.60 -24.11
C PHE A 764 35.61 12.10 -24.35
N ASN A 765 34.99 12.45 -25.47
CA ASN A 765 34.70 13.85 -25.82
C ASN A 765 33.25 14.10 -26.27
N SER A 766 32.39 13.08 -26.28
CA SER A 766 30.95 13.16 -26.58
C SER A 766 30.09 13.11 -25.30
N GLN A 767 28.86 12.61 -25.42
CA GLN A 767 27.94 12.29 -24.33
C GLN A 767 28.54 11.37 -23.26
N PHE A 768 29.55 10.56 -23.61
CA PHE A 768 30.24 9.64 -22.70
C PHE A 768 31.22 10.32 -21.73
N GLN A 769 31.26 11.67 -21.70
CA GLN A 769 32.05 12.42 -20.71
C GLN A 769 31.61 12.13 -19.26
N VAL A 770 30.37 11.70 -19.05
CA VAL A 770 29.83 11.33 -17.73
C VAL A 770 30.63 10.20 -17.06
N PHE A 771 31.21 9.29 -17.84
CA PHE A 771 32.01 8.17 -17.34
C PHE A 771 33.43 8.58 -16.92
N ILE A 772 33.90 9.79 -17.29
CA ILE A 772 35.26 10.24 -16.99
C ILE A 772 35.36 10.59 -15.50
N GLY A 773 36.25 9.90 -14.79
CA GLY A 773 36.40 10.11 -13.36
C GLY A 773 37.36 9.13 -12.71
N GLU A 774 37.53 9.32 -11.41
CA GLU A 774 38.11 8.34 -10.49
C GLU A 774 36.94 7.76 -9.68
N TRP A 775 36.70 6.47 -9.84
CA TRP A 775 35.52 5.79 -9.33
C TRP A 775 35.93 4.74 -8.31
N LEU A 776 35.57 4.92 -7.05
CA LEU A 776 35.71 3.90 -6.01
C LEU A 776 34.78 2.73 -6.32
N VAL A 777 35.31 1.52 -6.32
CA VAL A 777 34.50 0.29 -6.40
C VAL A 777 33.91 0.05 -5.02
N ALA A 778 32.63 0.40 -4.86
CA ALA A 778 31.87 0.21 -3.63
C ALA A 778 31.38 -1.23 -3.50
N GLU A 779 30.92 -1.81 -4.61
CA GLU A 779 30.58 -3.23 -4.70
C GLU A 779 31.36 -3.90 -5.82
N CYS A 780 31.89 -5.08 -5.51
CA CYS A 780 32.70 -5.85 -6.43
C CYS A 780 32.19 -7.28 -6.56
N SER A 781 30.98 -7.41 -7.12
CA SER A 781 30.44 -8.71 -7.46
C SER A 781 30.85 -9.11 -8.89
N ASN A 782 30.56 -10.37 -9.24
CA ASN A 782 30.77 -10.81 -10.62
C ASN A 782 29.65 -10.34 -11.56
N THR A 783 28.44 -10.08 -11.07
CA THR A 783 27.26 -9.74 -11.88
C THR A 783 27.03 -8.23 -12.01
N GLU A 784 27.51 -7.47 -11.04
CA GLU A 784 27.29 -6.04 -10.91
C GLU A 784 28.50 -5.34 -10.25
N LEU A 785 28.80 -4.14 -10.70
CA LEU A 785 29.75 -3.23 -10.06
C LEU A 785 29.07 -1.91 -9.73
N VAL A 786 29.11 -1.53 -8.45
CA VAL A 786 28.69 -0.20 -8.00
C VAL A 786 29.93 0.68 -7.84
N LEU A 787 29.93 1.79 -8.57
CA LEU A 787 31.03 2.73 -8.66
C LEU A 787 30.62 4.07 -8.07
N ILE A 788 31.38 4.59 -7.10
CA ILE A 788 31.09 5.86 -6.43
C ILE A 788 32.23 6.84 -6.70
N ASN A 789 31.89 8.08 -7.07
CA ASN A 789 32.86 9.15 -7.21
C ASN A 789 32.83 10.02 -5.95
N ASN A 790 33.81 9.82 -5.07
CA ASN A 790 33.91 10.48 -3.77
C ASN A 790 34.07 12.03 -3.84
N ALA A 791 34.20 12.62 -5.04
CA ALA A 791 34.31 14.06 -5.18
C ALA A 791 32.97 14.77 -5.41
N ASN A 792 31.92 14.04 -5.83
CA ASN A 792 30.64 14.61 -6.22
C ASN A 792 29.45 13.68 -5.94
N ASP A 793 29.64 12.59 -5.19
CA ASP A 793 28.65 11.59 -4.83
C ASP A 793 27.90 10.97 -6.04
N ASN A 794 28.51 11.08 -7.23
CA ASN A 794 28.00 10.45 -8.43
C ASN A 794 28.16 8.93 -8.31
N GLN A 795 27.17 8.20 -8.78
CA GLN A 795 27.14 6.73 -8.77
C GLN A 795 27.00 6.19 -10.19
N ILE A 796 27.65 5.06 -10.47
CA ILE A 796 27.41 4.27 -11.67
C ILE A 796 27.19 2.82 -11.26
N ILE A 797 26.08 2.24 -11.69
CA ILE A 797 25.79 0.81 -11.57
C ILE A 797 26.04 0.17 -12.93
N LEU A 798 27.01 -0.74 -12.97
CA LEU A 798 27.34 -1.50 -14.17
C LEU A 798 26.85 -2.94 -14.00
N GLN A 799 25.97 -3.39 -14.90
CA GLN A 799 25.54 -4.77 -14.96
C GLN A 799 26.36 -5.54 -15.99
N ARG A 800 26.77 -6.76 -15.65
CA ARG A 800 27.60 -7.59 -16.52
C ARG A 800 26.76 -8.27 -17.60
N GLU A 801 27.19 -8.15 -18.85
CA GLU A 801 26.59 -8.82 -20.01
C GLU A 801 27.63 -9.70 -20.72
N CYS A 802 27.44 -11.01 -20.63
CA CYS A 802 28.32 -11.99 -21.29
C CYS A 802 27.59 -12.60 -22.50
N ASN A 803 28.08 -12.30 -23.71
CA ASN A 803 27.64 -12.94 -24.96
C ASN A 803 27.99 -14.44 -25.07
#